data_AF-A0A3N0B103-F1
#
_entry.id   AF-A0A3N0B103-F1
#
_cell.length_a   1.000
_cell.length_b   1.000
_cell.length_c   1.000
_cell.angle_alpha   90.00
_cell.angle_beta   90.00
_cell.angle_gamma   90.00
#
_symmetry.space_group_name_H-M   'P 1'
#
loop_
_entity.id
_entity.type
_entity.pdbx_description
1 polymer ?
#
loop_
_entity_poly.entity_id
_entity_poly.type
_entity_poly.pdbx_seq_one_letter_code
_entity_poly.pdbx_strand_id
1 'polypeptide(L)'
;MADTIATPNEGGETSGRKAAADVSGKPEKKVKSKAKTRPAHKPYMQNRELSWLEFNKRVLDQSTDPAVPLLERMKFIAIWRSNLEEFFMVRVGSLLDLELAKEVVYDSKTGMTPAEQLDAVYARVRELTPKASEDFRMVRHQLEAAGIHQLYPDELTPAQLEELDDYMEMNVLPLVSPQIINSLHPFPHLENGALYIAVRLDDQAEPEKAKARAKAAENVIMGIIPMPRDCNRIIPLKDPNGGYAFILLEHALEMAADHIFEMYPVKHANVIQVTRNADLDMHEESDEYDEDFRSHMQRILKKRGRLAPVRLESERPLSDTTERFLCKRLGLKRNQVYSVGMPLDMGYSWGLAGLVGSERAAALTDEPASPQWPDCLVRGVSVIDQVQHKDVMLSYPYESMDPFVHLLQEAAVDPDVISIKITLYRLASQSRLAEALITAAENGKEVTALFELRARFDESNNIEWSQRFEQAGCNIIYGFRDFKVHSKICAITRRGKDGLQFITQLGTGNYNEKTAKLYTDLSMITCDPKIGMDASKFFRNMQLETIADDYKRLWVAPLMIKQNICAAIDEEIAKAQAGKPCGIMMKTNSVTDKDVIEKLAEASRAGVKATLLVRGISCLVPGVPGHTENIRVVSVVGRELEHSRIYMFGAEDDPERKIYLSSADLMTRNLDKRVEIAWPVNDPDLRAKVVKYYNTMLSDTAKLRELKPNGAYTELYHFVPRRPDGSFAAKPFDAQDHLIKEAYIAAERAPQAPSRDFIMHAVSTQIEALDEEAREDEAALDYERVPARRASAIDSEMESENAGYQGKNDDEAANTADYDGGMSDLDEPADSAAEKKEAPAAESKPAVSAPEVAPVKAETPAAPAAPEAPSEPAPEAKSEPKPTVSQRIEAAEAAKAEAAAPAEQAPAPAAEPAPAPAEEPKKKGFFARLFGK
;
A
#
# COMPACT_ATOMS: atom_id res chain seq x y z
N MET A 1 60.90 -23.50 -27.07
CA MET A 1 62.34 -23.36 -27.38
C MET A 1 62.97 -22.68 -26.18
N ALA A 2 64.05 -23.25 -25.59
CA ALA A 2 64.86 -22.71 -24.48
C ALA A 2 64.09 -22.33 -23.18
N ASP A 3 64.49 -22.66 -21.95
CA ASP A 3 65.81 -22.56 -21.29
C ASP A 3 66.25 -21.08 -21.08
N THR A 4 66.83 -20.63 -19.96
CA THR A 4 67.66 -21.37 -18.99
C THR A 4 67.71 -20.71 -17.58
N ILE A 5 67.72 -21.56 -16.53
CA ILE A 5 68.47 -21.53 -15.24
C ILE A 5 69.28 -20.28 -14.82
N ALA A 6 69.18 -19.84 -13.54
CA ALA A 6 70.32 -19.43 -12.68
C ALA A 6 69.97 -19.26 -11.16
N THR A 7 70.87 -19.74 -10.29
CA THR A 7 71.05 -19.48 -8.81
C THR A 7 72.59 -19.23 -8.59
N PRO A 8 73.25 -19.20 -7.39
CA PRO A 8 72.85 -19.43 -5.97
C PRO A 8 73.60 -18.56 -4.88
N ASN A 9 73.57 -19.01 -3.60
CA ASN A 9 74.58 -18.86 -2.50
C ASN A 9 74.82 -17.47 -1.80
N GLU A 10 75.29 -17.33 -0.53
CA GLU A 10 75.55 -18.27 0.62
C GLU A 10 75.75 -17.54 1.99
N GLY A 11 75.72 -18.31 3.12
CA GLY A 11 76.21 -17.92 4.48
C GLY A 11 75.21 -17.15 5.39
N GLY A 12 75.25 -17.18 6.75
CA GLY A 12 76.07 -17.92 7.74
C GLY A 12 76.42 -17.05 8.99
N GLU A 13 76.52 -17.53 10.26
CA GLU A 13 76.12 -18.79 10.92
C GLU A 13 76.16 -18.65 12.49
N THR A 14 75.74 -19.66 13.27
CA THR A 14 75.90 -19.86 14.76
C THR A 14 75.27 -18.87 15.78
N SER A 15 74.88 -19.22 17.02
CA SER A 15 74.58 -20.53 17.66
C SER A 15 73.85 -20.44 19.04
N GLY A 16 72.81 -21.28 19.25
CA GLY A 16 72.46 -21.91 20.55
C GLY A 16 71.63 -21.13 21.60
N ARG A 17 70.89 -21.78 22.53
CA ARG A 17 70.56 -23.23 22.68
C ARG A 17 69.44 -23.49 23.71
N LYS A 18 68.72 -24.62 23.56
CA LYS A 18 67.64 -25.22 24.43
C LYS A 18 66.23 -24.62 24.21
N ALA A 19 65.13 -25.38 24.25
CA ALA A 19 64.93 -26.82 24.54
C ALA A 19 63.90 -27.49 23.58
N ALA A 20 63.68 -28.80 23.74
CA ALA A 20 62.79 -29.66 22.94
C ALA A 20 61.28 -29.46 23.30
N ALA A 21 60.28 -30.01 22.59
CA ALA A 21 60.31 -31.19 21.70
C ALA A 21 59.28 -31.16 20.54
N ASP A 22 59.39 -32.19 19.69
CA ASP A 22 58.59 -32.49 18.48
C ASP A 22 57.20 -33.11 18.80
N VAL A 23 56.25 -33.02 17.86
CA VAL A 23 55.28 -34.08 17.46
C VAL A 23 54.25 -33.56 16.42
N SER A 24 54.34 -34.09 15.19
CA SER A 24 53.30 -34.21 14.14
C SER A 24 52.28 -33.08 13.90
N GLY A 25 52.43 -32.34 12.81
CA GLY A 25 51.34 -31.54 12.22
C GLY A 25 50.28 -32.40 11.52
N LYS A 26 48.99 -32.13 11.78
CA LYS A 26 47.86 -32.61 10.94
C LYS A 26 47.55 -31.57 9.86
N PRO A 27 47.16 -31.96 8.64
CA PRO A 27 46.81 -31.00 7.59
C PRO A 27 45.46 -30.33 7.91
N GLU A 28 45.46 -29.00 7.95
CA GLU A 28 44.23 -28.21 8.07
C GLU A 28 43.35 -28.43 6.83
N LYS A 29 42.11 -28.88 7.06
CA LYS A 29 41.11 -28.93 5.99
C LYS A 29 40.66 -27.51 5.67
N LYS A 30 41.25 -26.89 4.65
CA LYS A 30 40.67 -25.70 4.01
C LYS A 30 39.23 -26.01 3.60
N VAL A 31 38.26 -25.47 4.34
CA VAL A 31 36.85 -25.56 4.01
C VAL A 31 36.63 -24.78 2.72
N LYS A 32 36.54 -25.50 1.60
CA LYS A 32 36.08 -24.90 0.35
C LYS A 32 34.63 -24.50 0.55
N SER A 33 34.35 -23.20 0.61
CA SER A 33 33.00 -22.69 0.47
C SER A 33 32.42 -23.24 -0.85
N LYS A 34 31.24 -23.86 -0.78
CA LYS A 34 30.53 -24.27 -1.99
C LYS A 34 30.11 -22.98 -2.70
N ALA A 35 30.60 -22.77 -3.91
CA ALA A 35 30.11 -21.68 -4.74
C ALA A 35 28.58 -21.82 -4.88
N LYS A 36 27.83 -20.77 -4.49
CA LYS A 36 26.37 -20.72 -4.65
C LYS A 36 26.08 -20.89 -6.16
N THR A 37 25.47 -22.01 -6.56
CA THR A 37 25.13 -22.28 -7.96
C THR A 37 23.88 -21.50 -8.35
N ARG A 38 23.92 -20.77 -9.47
CA ARG A 38 22.75 -20.08 -10.04
C ARG A 38 21.58 -21.08 -10.17
N PRO A 39 20.40 -20.81 -9.59
CA PRO A 39 19.27 -21.73 -9.66
C PRO A 39 18.72 -21.78 -11.09
N ALA A 40 18.15 -22.94 -11.47
CA ALA A 40 17.50 -23.09 -12.77
C ALA A 40 16.21 -22.27 -12.82
N HIS A 41 16.11 -21.35 -13.79
CA HIS A 41 14.89 -20.59 -14.05
C HIS A 41 13.76 -21.53 -14.51
N LYS A 42 12.58 -21.37 -13.90
CA LYS A 42 11.37 -22.12 -14.27
C LYS A 42 10.53 -21.25 -15.22
N PRO A 43 10.09 -21.75 -16.39
CA PRO A 43 9.42 -20.94 -17.41
C PRO A 43 8.05 -20.39 -16.97
N TYR A 44 7.44 -20.98 -15.94
CA TYR A 44 6.21 -20.49 -15.32
C TYR A 44 6.45 -19.51 -14.16
N MET A 45 7.68 -19.03 -13.98
CA MET A 45 8.06 -18.03 -12.98
C MET A 45 8.69 -16.79 -13.64
N GLN A 46 8.37 -15.59 -13.14
CA GLN A 46 8.97 -14.33 -13.56
C GLN A 46 9.46 -13.49 -12.36
N ASN A 47 10.28 -12.47 -12.65
CA ASN A 47 10.85 -11.59 -11.62
C ASN A 47 9.77 -10.66 -11.02
N ARG A 48 9.87 -10.41 -9.71
CA ARG A 48 8.95 -9.60 -8.91
C ARG A 48 8.94 -8.14 -9.36
N GLU A 49 10.13 -7.54 -9.51
CA GLU A 49 10.31 -6.13 -9.83
C GLU A 49 9.82 -5.79 -11.25
N LEU A 50 10.09 -6.65 -12.24
CA LEU A 50 9.54 -6.50 -13.59
C LEU A 50 8.01 -6.67 -13.60
N SER A 51 7.47 -7.65 -12.87
CA SER A 51 6.01 -7.79 -12.74
C SER A 51 5.36 -6.62 -12.00
N TRP A 52 6.08 -5.92 -11.12
CA TRP A 52 5.62 -4.68 -10.49
C TRP A 52 5.63 -3.51 -11.49
N LEU A 53 6.63 -3.41 -12.36
CA LEU A 53 6.64 -2.40 -13.43
C LEU A 53 5.48 -2.63 -14.42
N GLU A 54 5.10 -3.88 -14.70
CA GLU A 54 3.87 -4.18 -15.46
C GLU A 54 2.57 -3.91 -14.69
N PHE A 55 2.57 -3.89 -13.36
CA PHE A 55 1.48 -3.32 -12.57
C PHE A 55 1.42 -1.80 -12.75
N ASN A 56 2.53 -1.09 -12.55
CA ASN A 56 2.51 0.36 -12.66
C ASN A 56 2.18 0.81 -14.10
N LYS A 57 2.59 0.06 -15.14
CA LYS A 57 2.10 0.29 -16.52
C LYS A 57 0.57 0.23 -16.63
N ARG A 58 -0.10 -0.72 -15.97
CA ARG A 58 -1.58 -0.83 -15.98
C ARG A 58 -2.27 0.32 -15.24
N VAL A 59 -1.57 1.01 -14.33
CA VAL A 59 -1.99 2.28 -13.73
C VAL A 59 -1.83 3.42 -14.74
N LEU A 60 -0.66 3.54 -15.39
CA LEU A 60 -0.41 4.57 -16.41
C LEU A 60 -1.41 4.49 -17.57
N ASP A 61 -1.73 3.28 -18.02
CA ASP A 61 -2.66 3.07 -19.14
C ASP A 61 -4.05 3.71 -18.91
N GLN A 62 -4.48 3.90 -17.65
CA GLN A 62 -5.74 4.59 -17.31
C GLN A 62 -5.72 6.07 -17.70
N SER A 63 -4.54 6.70 -17.75
CA SER A 63 -4.40 8.10 -18.18
C SER A 63 -4.71 8.32 -19.67
N THR A 64 -4.77 7.23 -20.45
CA THR A 64 -5.17 7.24 -21.87
C THR A 64 -6.63 6.80 -22.09
N ASP A 65 -7.33 6.36 -21.04
CA ASP A 65 -8.64 5.72 -21.17
C ASP A 65 -9.74 6.76 -21.45
N PRO A 66 -10.45 6.70 -22.60
CA PRO A 66 -11.51 7.64 -22.92
C PRO A 66 -12.70 7.64 -21.95
N ALA A 67 -12.89 6.57 -21.16
CA ALA A 67 -13.95 6.52 -20.14
C ALA A 67 -13.58 7.19 -18.81
N VAL A 68 -12.28 7.38 -18.53
CA VAL A 68 -11.80 8.07 -17.32
C VAL A 68 -11.88 9.59 -17.55
N PRO A 69 -12.42 10.40 -16.62
CA PRO A 69 -12.49 11.87 -16.77
C PRO A 69 -11.10 12.54 -16.74
N LEU A 70 -10.96 13.75 -17.32
CA LEU A 70 -9.64 14.36 -17.59
C LEU A 70 -8.80 14.65 -16.34
N LEU A 71 -9.41 15.13 -15.25
CA LEU A 71 -8.68 15.36 -14.00
C LEU A 71 -8.30 14.04 -13.32
N GLU A 72 -9.11 12.99 -13.49
CA GLU A 72 -8.77 11.64 -13.01
C GLU A 72 -7.62 11.01 -13.81
N ARG A 73 -7.56 11.23 -15.14
CA ARG A 73 -6.38 10.84 -15.96
C ARG A 73 -5.11 11.50 -15.45
N MET A 74 -5.16 12.78 -15.09
CA MET A 74 -4.02 13.50 -14.52
C MET A 74 -3.63 12.92 -13.14
N LYS A 75 -4.60 12.53 -12.30
CA LYS A 75 -4.32 11.79 -11.05
C LYS A 75 -3.71 10.42 -11.33
N PHE A 76 -4.09 9.67 -12.37
CA PHE A 76 -3.43 8.40 -12.71
C PHE A 76 -1.96 8.56 -13.10
N ILE A 77 -1.58 9.65 -13.77
CA ILE A 77 -0.18 10.00 -14.03
C ILE A 77 0.54 10.33 -12.70
N ALA A 78 -0.12 11.05 -11.79
CA ALA A 78 0.41 11.35 -10.46
C ALA A 78 0.63 10.08 -9.62
N ILE A 79 -0.33 9.15 -9.62
CA ILE A 79 -0.25 7.85 -8.95
C ILE A 79 0.89 7.02 -9.57
N TRP A 80 0.97 6.92 -10.89
CA TRP A 80 2.08 6.23 -11.58
C TRP A 80 3.45 6.75 -11.15
N ARG A 81 3.58 8.09 -11.04
CA ARG A 81 4.82 8.74 -10.62
C ARG A 81 5.14 8.48 -9.15
N SER A 82 4.15 8.60 -8.25
CA SER A 82 4.32 8.35 -6.81
C SER A 82 4.71 6.89 -6.55
N ASN A 83 4.00 5.94 -7.18
CA ASN A 83 4.33 4.52 -7.19
C ASN A 83 5.79 4.29 -7.58
N LEU A 84 6.24 4.93 -8.68
CA LEU A 84 7.60 4.75 -9.19
C LEU A 84 8.65 5.37 -8.24
N GLU A 85 8.36 6.50 -7.61
CA GLU A 85 9.25 7.10 -6.61
C GLU A 85 9.44 6.18 -5.40
N GLU A 86 8.38 5.59 -4.83
CA GLU A 86 8.54 4.60 -3.76
C GLU A 86 9.28 3.33 -4.22
N PHE A 87 9.02 2.87 -5.45
CA PHE A 87 9.74 1.72 -5.99
C PHE A 87 11.26 1.98 -6.12
N PHE A 88 11.66 3.21 -6.44
CA PHE A 88 13.06 3.60 -6.37
C PHE A 88 13.55 3.72 -4.91
N MET A 89 12.80 4.38 -4.02
CA MET A 89 13.18 4.54 -2.60
C MET A 89 13.39 3.21 -1.88
N VAL A 90 12.50 2.23 -2.10
CA VAL A 90 12.52 0.94 -1.41
C VAL A 90 13.26 -0.11 -2.25
N ARG A 91 12.64 -0.60 -3.33
CA ARG A 91 13.11 -1.84 -4.01
C ARG A 91 14.39 -1.67 -4.81
N VAL A 92 14.59 -0.53 -5.46
CA VAL A 92 15.88 -0.22 -6.10
C VAL A 92 16.95 0.07 -5.04
N GLY A 93 16.57 0.66 -3.90
CA GLY A 93 17.40 0.78 -2.70
C GLY A 93 17.96 -0.57 -2.24
N SER A 94 17.09 -1.49 -1.81
CA SER A 94 17.50 -2.82 -1.33
C SER A 94 18.38 -3.58 -2.34
N LEU A 95 18.05 -3.50 -3.64
CA LEU A 95 18.85 -4.15 -4.70
C LEU A 95 20.22 -3.49 -4.92
N LEU A 96 20.33 -2.17 -4.77
CA LEU A 96 21.61 -1.45 -4.88
C LEU A 96 22.51 -1.76 -3.67
N ASP A 97 21.96 -1.83 -2.46
CA ASP A 97 22.73 -2.22 -1.27
C ASP A 97 23.29 -3.64 -1.41
N LEU A 98 22.49 -4.58 -1.94
CA LEU A 98 22.93 -5.94 -2.27
C LEU A 98 23.98 -5.98 -3.41
N GLU A 99 23.92 -5.08 -4.39
CA GLU A 99 24.98 -4.92 -5.40
C GLU A 99 26.30 -4.46 -4.74
N LEU A 100 26.22 -3.46 -3.87
CA LEU A 100 27.36 -2.83 -3.20
C LEU A 100 28.03 -3.76 -2.17
N ALA A 101 27.26 -4.59 -1.47
CA ALA A 101 27.75 -5.65 -0.59
C ALA A 101 28.54 -6.74 -1.32
N LYS A 102 28.38 -6.86 -2.66
CA LYS A 102 29.00 -7.88 -3.52
C LYS A 102 28.66 -9.34 -3.14
N GLU A 103 27.58 -9.50 -2.38
CA GLU A 103 27.00 -10.80 -2.05
C GLU A 103 26.52 -11.50 -3.34
N VAL A 104 26.96 -12.75 -3.57
CA VAL A 104 26.38 -13.58 -4.64
C VAL A 104 25.02 -14.10 -4.19
N VAL A 105 24.02 -13.23 -4.26
CA VAL A 105 22.59 -13.53 -4.13
C VAL A 105 22.02 -13.82 -5.52
N TYR A 106 21.09 -14.78 -5.58
CA TYR A 106 20.28 -15.06 -6.76
C TYR A 106 18.80 -15.03 -6.35
N ASP A 107 17.95 -14.37 -7.15
CA ASP A 107 16.51 -14.49 -6.98
C ASP A 107 16.07 -15.97 -7.08
N SER A 108 15.24 -16.38 -6.13
CA SER A 108 14.71 -17.74 -5.97
C SER A 108 13.85 -18.24 -7.14
N LYS A 109 13.36 -17.34 -8.01
CA LYS A 109 12.43 -17.61 -9.11
C LYS A 109 13.12 -17.63 -10.48
N THR A 110 13.87 -16.57 -10.77
CA THR A 110 14.55 -16.33 -12.06
C THR A 110 16.04 -16.64 -12.05
N GLY A 111 16.65 -16.73 -10.87
CA GLY A 111 18.10 -16.85 -10.75
C GLY A 111 18.87 -15.60 -11.20
N MET A 112 18.24 -14.43 -11.30
CA MET A 112 18.93 -13.17 -11.56
C MET A 112 19.68 -12.68 -10.32
N THR A 113 20.87 -12.11 -10.52
CA THR A 113 21.63 -11.36 -9.51
C THR A 113 21.00 -9.98 -9.24
N PRO A 114 21.39 -9.25 -8.17
CA PRO A 114 20.95 -7.87 -7.97
C PRO A 114 21.27 -6.96 -9.16
N ALA A 115 22.49 -7.05 -9.71
CA ALA A 115 22.91 -6.27 -10.89
C ALA A 115 22.04 -6.55 -12.13
N GLU A 116 21.78 -7.82 -12.45
CA GLU A 116 20.90 -8.19 -13.58
C GLU A 116 19.46 -7.68 -13.40
N GLN A 117 18.96 -7.62 -12.15
CA GLN A 117 17.64 -7.05 -11.85
C GLN A 117 17.63 -5.53 -11.99
N LEU A 118 18.66 -4.84 -11.48
CA LEU A 118 18.81 -3.39 -11.62
C LEU A 118 18.89 -2.95 -13.09
N ASP A 119 19.71 -3.60 -13.91
CA ASP A 119 19.81 -3.26 -15.34
C ASP A 119 18.51 -3.52 -16.09
N ALA A 120 17.79 -4.61 -15.79
CA ALA A 120 16.48 -4.90 -16.37
C ALA A 120 15.41 -3.87 -15.95
N VAL A 121 15.41 -3.47 -14.66
CA VAL A 121 14.56 -2.40 -14.13
C VAL A 121 14.86 -1.07 -14.82
N TYR A 122 16.12 -0.65 -14.88
CA TYR A 122 16.49 0.63 -15.49
C TYR A 122 16.22 0.66 -17.01
N ALA A 123 16.32 -0.48 -17.70
CA ALA A 123 15.88 -0.61 -19.09
C ALA A 123 14.36 -0.41 -19.21
N ARG A 124 13.56 -1.13 -18.41
CA ARG A 124 12.09 -1.04 -18.49
C ARG A 124 11.55 0.33 -18.07
N VAL A 125 12.15 0.99 -17.07
CA VAL A 125 11.77 2.37 -16.70
C VAL A 125 12.03 3.34 -17.88
N ARG A 126 13.17 3.20 -18.58
CA ARG A 126 13.45 4.00 -19.79
C ARG A 126 12.47 3.78 -20.96
N GLU A 127 11.74 2.66 -20.99
CA GLU A 127 10.66 2.41 -21.96
C GLU A 127 9.29 2.98 -21.55
N LEU A 128 9.12 3.31 -20.26
CA LEU A 128 7.86 3.78 -19.68
C LEU A 128 7.83 5.29 -19.44
N THR A 129 8.93 5.89 -18.97
CA THR A 129 9.01 7.34 -18.72
C THR A 129 8.65 8.20 -19.95
N PRO A 130 9.12 7.90 -21.18
CA PRO A 130 8.73 8.71 -22.35
C PRO A 130 7.24 8.64 -22.67
N LYS A 131 6.56 7.54 -22.33
CA LYS A 131 5.12 7.37 -22.54
C LYS A 131 4.33 8.20 -21.53
N ALA A 132 4.72 8.18 -20.25
CA ALA A 132 4.13 9.05 -19.25
C ALA A 132 4.24 10.55 -19.60
N SER A 133 5.33 10.98 -20.25
CA SER A 133 5.46 12.33 -20.82
C SER A 133 4.51 12.61 -21.99
N GLU A 134 4.27 11.61 -22.86
CA GLU A 134 3.31 11.71 -23.97
C GLU A 134 1.87 11.75 -23.46
N ASP A 135 1.52 10.88 -22.52
CA ASP A 135 0.23 10.84 -21.83
C ASP A 135 -0.03 12.16 -21.09
N PHE A 136 0.95 12.67 -20.34
CA PHE A 136 0.87 13.97 -19.66
C PHE A 136 0.59 15.12 -20.64
N ARG A 137 1.35 15.19 -21.74
CA ARG A 137 1.18 16.23 -22.77
C ARG A 137 -0.20 16.16 -23.43
N MET A 138 -0.68 14.95 -23.72
CA MET A 138 -2.02 14.72 -24.25
C MET A 138 -3.10 15.18 -23.27
N VAL A 139 -3.01 14.80 -21.99
CA VAL A 139 -4.00 15.19 -20.97
C VAL A 139 -3.94 16.69 -20.68
N ARG A 140 -2.75 17.32 -20.67
CA ARG A 140 -2.59 18.78 -20.54
C ARG A 140 -3.32 19.52 -21.66
N HIS A 141 -3.10 19.15 -22.93
CA HIS A 141 -3.81 19.77 -24.06
C HIS A 141 -5.33 19.50 -24.05
N GLN A 142 -5.78 18.37 -23.50
CA GLN A 142 -7.21 18.11 -23.30
C GLN A 142 -7.81 18.96 -22.18
N LEU A 143 -7.04 19.29 -21.14
CA LEU A 143 -7.43 20.20 -20.05
C LEU A 143 -7.41 21.67 -20.51
N GLU A 144 -6.44 22.09 -21.32
CA GLU A 144 -6.41 23.39 -21.99
C GLU A 144 -7.69 23.61 -22.80
N ALA A 145 -8.10 22.61 -23.60
CA ALA A 145 -9.35 22.65 -24.37
C ALA A 145 -10.63 22.65 -23.49
N ALA A 146 -10.52 22.34 -22.20
CA ALA A 146 -11.59 22.44 -21.20
C ALA A 146 -11.50 23.73 -20.34
N GLY A 147 -10.57 24.64 -20.67
CA GLY A 147 -10.36 25.90 -19.95
C GLY A 147 -9.55 25.76 -18.67
N ILE A 148 -8.59 24.83 -18.61
CA ILE A 148 -7.63 24.66 -17.51
C ILE A 148 -6.21 24.69 -18.10
N HIS A 149 -5.52 25.81 -17.96
CA HIS A 149 -4.26 26.10 -18.66
C HIS A 149 -3.08 26.04 -17.68
N GLN A 150 -2.30 24.96 -17.77
CA GLN A 150 -0.98 24.88 -17.12
C GLN A 150 0.07 25.47 -18.06
N LEU A 151 0.42 26.75 -17.83
CA LEU A 151 1.31 27.52 -18.67
C LEU A 151 2.79 27.24 -18.35
N TYR A 152 3.60 27.13 -19.40
CA TYR A 152 5.05 27.18 -19.36
C TYR A 152 5.57 28.59 -19.75
N PRO A 153 6.85 28.93 -19.50
CA PRO A 153 7.40 30.27 -19.74
C PRO A 153 7.22 30.83 -21.16
N ASP A 154 7.18 29.97 -22.18
CA ASP A 154 6.98 30.31 -23.59
C ASP A 154 5.50 30.43 -23.99
N GLU A 155 4.58 30.13 -23.09
CA GLU A 155 3.12 30.21 -23.28
C GLU A 155 2.48 31.44 -22.57
N LEU A 156 3.26 32.18 -21.77
CA LEU A 156 2.81 33.37 -21.05
C LEU A 156 2.53 34.56 -22.00
N THR A 157 1.38 35.22 -21.83
CA THR A 157 1.14 36.53 -22.46
C THR A 157 1.89 37.65 -21.72
N PRO A 158 2.20 38.79 -22.36
CA PRO A 158 2.94 39.88 -21.70
C PRO A 158 2.29 40.41 -20.41
N ALA A 159 0.95 40.41 -20.32
CA ALA A 159 0.25 40.83 -19.10
C ALA A 159 0.27 39.77 -17.98
N GLN A 160 0.38 38.48 -18.34
CA GLN A 160 0.59 37.40 -17.37
C GLN A 160 2.05 37.34 -16.89
N LEU A 161 2.99 37.75 -17.74
CA LEU A 161 4.40 37.93 -17.35
C LEU A 161 4.55 39.07 -16.35
N GLU A 162 3.97 40.24 -16.62
CA GLU A 162 3.93 41.39 -15.69
C GLU A 162 3.27 41.02 -14.35
N GLU A 163 2.13 40.30 -14.37
CA GLU A 163 1.48 39.75 -13.17
C GLU A 163 2.35 38.74 -12.41
N LEU A 164 3.12 37.90 -13.13
CA LEU A 164 3.99 36.91 -12.52
C LEU A 164 5.23 37.55 -11.88
N ASP A 165 5.85 38.52 -12.54
CA ASP A 165 7.03 39.23 -12.05
C ASP A 165 6.69 40.03 -10.78
N ASP A 166 5.56 40.78 -10.78
CA ASP A 166 5.02 41.44 -9.58
C ASP A 166 4.80 40.44 -8.42
N TYR A 167 4.18 39.29 -8.71
CA TYR A 167 3.93 38.26 -7.70
C TYR A 167 5.26 37.68 -7.14
N MET A 168 6.22 37.42 -8.02
CA MET A 168 7.51 36.85 -7.67
C MET A 168 8.36 37.80 -6.82
N GLU A 169 8.45 39.09 -7.18
CA GLU A 169 9.16 40.10 -6.37
C GLU A 169 8.55 40.27 -4.98
N MET A 170 7.21 40.32 -4.87
CA MET A 170 6.55 40.62 -3.60
C MET A 170 6.43 39.40 -2.66
N ASN A 171 6.26 38.18 -3.20
CA ASN A 171 5.85 37.02 -2.40
C ASN A 171 6.85 35.86 -2.40
N VAL A 172 7.72 35.75 -3.41
CA VAL A 172 8.57 34.56 -3.62
C VAL A 172 10.04 34.87 -3.40
N LEU A 173 10.62 35.78 -4.19
CA LEU A 173 12.06 36.07 -4.19
C LEU A 173 12.62 36.45 -2.80
N PRO A 174 11.90 37.19 -1.91
CA PRO A 174 12.36 37.45 -0.54
C PRO A 174 12.54 36.21 0.34
N LEU A 175 11.95 35.07 -0.04
CA LEU A 175 12.01 33.79 0.69
C LEU A 175 12.99 32.79 0.04
N VAL A 176 13.51 33.08 -1.15
CA VAL A 176 14.41 32.19 -1.89
C VAL A 176 15.84 32.31 -1.35
N SER A 177 16.47 31.18 -1.03
CA SER A 177 17.86 31.10 -0.56
C SER A 177 18.77 30.41 -1.58
N PRO A 178 19.23 31.13 -2.63
CA PRO A 178 20.05 30.55 -3.70
C PRO A 178 21.48 30.27 -3.23
N GLN A 179 22.12 29.25 -3.81
CA GLN A 179 23.47 28.82 -3.43
C GLN A 179 24.34 28.59 -4.66
N ILE A 180 25.51 29.24 -4.72
CA ILE A 180 26.57 28.90 -5.70
C ILE A 180 27.42 27.73 -5.21
N ILE A 181 28.01 26.96 -6.13
CA ILE A 181 28.88 25.83 -5.80
C ILE A 181 30.28 26.09 -6.39
N ASN A 182 31.28 26.15 -5.50
CA ASN A 182 32.70 26.30 -5.83
C ASN A 182 33.58 25.54 -4.80
N SER A 183 34.75 26.07 -4.45
CA SER A 183 35.66 25.52 -3.41
C SER A 183 35.32 25.97 -1.98
N LEU A 184 34.68 27.12 -1.80
CA LEU A 184 34.30 27.72 -0.51
C LEU A 184 32.84 27.38 -0.15
N HIS A 185 31.99 27.20 -1.15
CA HIS A 185 30.61 26.78 -1.04
C HIS A 185 30.48 25.34 -1.59
N PRO A 186 30.47 24.32 -0.73
CA PRO A 186 30.39 22.93 -1.16
C PRO A 186 29.02 22.59 -1.75
N PHE A 187 28.93 21.45 -2.44
CA PHE A 187 27.65 20.95 -2.96
C PHE A 187 26.69 20.65 -1.80
N PRO A 188 25.47 21.24 -1.77
CA PRO A 188 24.53 21.07 -0.66
C PRO A 188 23.93 19.66 -0.62
N HIS A 189 23.41 19.26 0.54
CA HIS A 189 22.62 18.04 0.66
C HIS A 189 21.22 18.27 0.10
N LEU A 190 20.93 17.66 -1.05
CA LEU A 190 19.59 17.68 -1.65
C LEU A 190 18.67 16.73 -0.88
N GLU A 191 17.55 17.24 -0.35
CA GLU A 191 16.55 16.48 0.40
C GLU A 191 15.84 15.44 -0.49
N ASN A 192 15.37 14.34 0.12
CA ASN A 192 14.69 13.27 -0.62
C ASN A 192 13.35 13.75 -1.20
N GLY A 193 13.15 13.56 -2.50
CA GLY A 193 11.91 13.92 -3.19
C GLY A 193 11.64 15.42 -3.33
N ALA A 194 12.52 16.29 -2.83
CA ALA A 194 12.37 17.74 -2.93
C ALA A 194 12.79 18.27 -4.31
N LEU A 195 12.14 19.34 -4.75
CA LEU A 195 12.45 20.04 -6.00
C LEU A 195 13.57 21.07 -5.79
N TYR A 196 14.51 21.08 -6.73
CA TYR A 196 15.57 22.08 -6.83
C TYR A 196 15.73 22.51 -8.28
N ILE A 197 16.12 23.75 -8.54
CA ILE A 197 16.54 24.19 -9.87
C ILE A 197 18.06 24.18 -9.92
N ALA A 198 18.61 23.36 -10.81
CA ALA A 198 20.04 23.28 -11.07
C ALA A 198 20.41 24.24 -12.20
N VAL A 199 21.12 25.31 -11.85
CA VAL A 199 21.50 26.39 -12.76
C VAL A 199 22.96 26.19 -13.16
N ARG A 200 23.24 26.00 -14.45
CA ARG A 200 24.61 26.01 -14.98
C ARG A 200 25.05 27.45 -15.22
N LEU A 201 26.02 27.89 -14.44
CA LEU A 201 26.64 29.21 -14.55
C LEU A 201 27.88 29.13 -15.47
N ASP A 202 28.28 30.25 -16.06
CA ASP A 202 29.47 30.33 -16.90
C ASP A 202 30.66 31.04 -16.23
N ASP A 203 31.87 30.69 -16.67
CA ASP A 203 33.10 31.34 -16.20
C ASP A 203 33.52 32.56 -17.04
N GLN A 204 32.76 32.94 -18.08
CA GLN A 204 32.99 34.09 -18.95
C GLN A 204 32.03 35.26 -18.64
N ALA A 205 32.17 35.90 -17.49
CA ALA A 205 31.40 37.09 -17.14
C ALA A 205 31.78 38.31 -18.01
N GLU A 206 30.79 39.18 -18.29
CA GLU A 206 30.95 40.48 -18.96
C GLU A 206 32.13 41.30 -18.41
N PRO A 207 32.95 41.95 -19.27
CA PRO A 207 34.23 42.54 -18.88
C PRO A 207 34.14 43.69 -17.86
N GLU A 208 32.97 44.34 -17.70
CA GLU A 208 32.76 45.33 -16.64
C GLU A 208 32.57 44.68 -15.27
N LYS A 209 31.72 43.64 -15.17
CA LYS A 209 31.49 42.88 -13.92
C LYS A 209 32.75 42.12 -13.45
N ALA A 210 33.70 41.84 -14.35
CA ALA A 210 34.94 41.12 -14.05
C ALA A 210 35.85 41.76 -12.97
N LYS A 211 35.75 43.08 -12.69
CA LYS A 211 36.61 43.75 -11.69
C LYS A 211 36.25 43.41 -10.23
N ALA A 212 34.98 43.15 -9.93
CA ALA A 212 34.55 42.71 -8.60
C ALA A 212 34.90 41.23 -8.31
N ARG A 213 35.22 40.47 -9.36
CA ARG A 213 35.33 39.00 -9.36
C ARG A 213 36.56 38.45 -8.62
N ALA A 214 37.62 39.24 -8.51
CA ALA A 214 39.02 38.81 -8.36
C ALA A 214 39.43 38.13 -7.03
N LYS A 215 38.49 37.74 -6.16
CA LYS A 215 38.76 36.96 -4.92
C LYS A 215 37.72 35.90 -4.54
N ALA A 216 36.55 35.85 -5.20
CA ALA A 216 35.43 35.00 -4.75
C ALA A 216 34.89 34.04 -5.84
N ALA A 217 35.24 34.26 -7.12
CA ALA A 217 34.55 33.66 -8.25
C ALA A 217 35.49 32.99 -9.28
N GLU A 218 36.58 32.37 -8.79
CA GLU A 218 37.26 31.28 -9.50
C GLU A 218 36.49 29.97 -9.27
N ASN A 219 36.34 29.16 -10.33
CA ASN A 219 35.75 27.81 -10.27
C ASN A 219 34.31 27.72 -9.73
N VAL A 220 33.47 28.74 -9.93
CA VAL A 220 32.00 28.61 -9.79
C VAL A 220 31.47 27.86 -11.00
N ILE A 221 30.83 26.72 -10.78
CA ILE A 221 30.41 25.78 -11.85
C ILE A 221 28.88 25.66 -11.96
N MET A 222 28.17 25.92 -10.86
CA MET A 222 26.73 25.64 -10.74
C MET A 222 26.12 26.50 -9.64
N GLY A 223 24.85 26.88 -9.80
CA GLY A 223 23.96 27.36 -8.76
C GLY A 223 22.85 26.35 -8.48
N ILE A 224 22.33 26.35 -7.25
CA ILE A 224 21.16 25.59 -6.82
C ILE A 224 20.15 26.57 -6.22
N ILE A 225 18.89 26.47 -6.65
CA ILE A 225 17.75 27.16 -6.02
C ILE A 225 16.89 26.09 -5.34
N PRO A 226 16.72 26.09 -4.01
CA PRO A 226 15.74 25.24 -3.33
C PRO A 226 14.33 25.80 -3.50
N MET A 227 13.32 24.93 -3.52
CA MET A 227 11.93 25.36 -3.44
C MET A 227 11.63 26.01 -2.08
N PRO A 228 11.13 27.26 -1.99
CA PRO A 228 10.68 27.82 -0.72
C PRO A 228 9.45 27.05 -0.22
N ARG A 229 9.43 26.71 1.08
CA ARG A 229 8.40 25.82 1.65
C ARG A 229 7.07 26.51 1.93
N ASP A 230 7.13 27.80 2.20
CA ASP A 230 5.98 28.62 2.65
C ASP A 230 5.28 29.34 1.49
N CYS A 231 5.62 28.99 0.23
CA CYS A 231 5.01 29.52 -0.98
C CYS A 231 4.02 28.54 -1.62
N ASN A 232 2.92 29.06 -2.16
CA ASN A 232 1.99 28.27 -2.96
C ASN A 232 2.66 27.80 -4.26
N ARG A 233 2.66 26.48 -4.50
CA ARG A 233 3.30 25.88 -5.68
C ARG A 233 2.51 26.10 -6.98
N ILE A 234 1.20 26.31 -6.90
CA ILE A 234 0.37 26.79 -8.01
C ILE A 234 0.30 28.32 -7.89
N ILE A 235 0.80 29.03 -8.91
CA ILE A 235 0.63 30.48 -9.02
C ILE A 235 -0.51 30.71 -10.02
N PRO A 236 -1.73 31.11 -9.58
CA PRO A 236 -2.83 31.42 -10.48
C PRO A 236 -2.55 32.72 -11.24
N LEU A 237 -2.92 32.75 -12.51
CA LEU A 237 -2.75 33.91 -13.41
C LEU A 237 -4.08 34.22 -14.08
N LYS A 238 -4.30 35.48 -14.51
CA LYS A 238 -5.52 35.85 -15.24
C LYS A 238 -5.56 35.13 -16.59
N ASP A 239 -6.59 34.33 -16.83
CA ASP A 239 -6.85 33.76 -18.17
C ASP A 239 -7.65 34.75 -19.04
N PRO A 240 -7.19 35.09 -20.26
CA PRO A 240 -7.90 36.02 -21.16
C PRO A 240 -9.28 35.54 -21.64
N ASN A 241 -9.62 34.25 -21.48
CA ASN A 241 -10.83 33.62 -22.01
C ASN A 241 -11.82 33.18 -20.91
N GLY A 242 -11.52 33.40 -19.62
CA GLY A 242 -12.32 32.92 -18.48
C GLY A 242 -12.08 31.45 -18.09
N GLY A 243 -10.97 30.88 -18.55
CA GLY A 243 -10.40 29.65 -18.02
C GLY A 243 -9.80 29.81 -16.62
N TYR A 244 -9.22 28.73 -16.11
CA TYR A 244 -8.31 28.76 -14.96
C TYR A 244 -6.88 28.60 -15.49
N ALA A 245 -6.09 29.67 -15.49
CA ALA A 245 -4.69 29.65 -15.88
C ALA A 245 -3.77 29.66 -14.65
N PHE A 246 -2.67 28.92 -14.72
CA PHE A 246 -1.65 28.90 -13.68
C PHE A 246 -0.28 28.52 -14.25
N ILE A 247 0.78 28.94 -13.55
CA ILE A 247 2.15 28.44 -13.73
C ILE A 247 2.58 27.72 -12.45
N LEU A 248 3.49 26.75 -12.56
CA LEU A 248 4.11 26.11 -11.39
C LEU A 248 5.29 26.95 -10.88
N LEU A 249 5.42 27.02 -9.56
CA LEU A 249 6.46 27.80 -8.88
C LEU A 249 7.88 27.43 -9.33
N GLU A 250 8.15 26.15 -9.64
CA GLU A 250 9.43 25.74 -10.23
C GLU A 250 9.74 26.36 -11.60
N HIS A 251 8.74 26.66 -12.42
CA HIS A 251 8.92 27.24 -13.75
C HIS A 251 9.06 28.76 -13.67
N ALA A 252 8.34 29.41 -12.76
CA ALA A 252 8.52 30.82 -12.44
C ALA A 252 9.91 31.11 -11.82
N LEU A 253 10.36 30.28 -10.88
CA LEU A 253 11.72 30.36 -10.32
C LEU A 253 12.82 30.03 -11.35
N GLU A 254 12.49 29.27 -12.40
CA GLU A 254 13.42 29.02 -13.50
C GLU A 254 13.66 30.28 -14.33
N MET A 255 12.59 31.04 -14.64
CA MET A 255 12.68 32.32 -15.33
C MET A 255 13.47 33.35 -14.51
N ALA A 256 13.27 33.38 -13.19
CA ALA A 256 13.99 34.26 -12.29
C ALA A 256 15.49 33.93 -12.12
N ALA A 257 15.99 32.81 -12.67
CA ALA A 257 17.37 32.36 -12.45
C ALA A 257 18.44 33.35 -12.94
N ASP A 258 18.20 34.06 -14.06
CA ASP A 258 19.11 35.10 -14.57
C ASP A 258 19.19 36.33 -13.65
N HIS A 259 18.09 36.69 -12.98
CA HIS A 259 18.07 37.76 -11.99
C HIS A 259 18.74 37.31 -10.67
N ILE A 260 18.36 36.12 -10.17
CA ILE A 260 18.89 35.51 -8.95
C ILE A 260 20.43 35.32 -9.01
N PHE A 261 20.97 35.03 -10.20
CA PHE A 261 22.40 34.84 -10.41
C PHE A 261 23.06 35.94 -11.25
N GLU A 262 22.53 37.17 -11.27
CA GLU A 262 22.93 38.29 -12.16
C GLU A 262 24.43 38.63 -12.25
N MET A 263 25.24 38.16 -11.30
CA MET A 263 26.72 38.25 -11.31
C MET A 263 27.42 37.21 -12.22
N TYR A 264 26.68 36.26 -12.78
CA TYR A 264 27.16 35.14 -13.59
C TYR A 264 26.23 34.93 -14.80
N PRO A 265 26.74 34.69 -16.03
CA PRO A 265 25.88 34.30 -17.14
C PRO A 265 25.25 32.93 -16.87
N VAL A 266 23.92 32.83 -16.88
CA VAL A 266 23.23 31.54 -16.87
C VAL A 266 23.34 30.93 -18.28
N LYS A 267 23.64 29.63 -18.34
CA LYS A 267 23.62 28.86 -19.61
C LYS A 267 22.37 28.01 -19.75
N HIS A 268 21.98 27.32 -18.67
CA HIS A 268 20.75 26.54 -18.60
C HIS A 268 20.29 26.46 -17.14
N ALA A 269 19.00 26.61 -16.90
CA ALA A 269 18.34 26.18 -15.66
C ALA A 269 17.51 24.91 -15.95
N ASN A 270 17.30 24.07 -14.94
CA ASN A 270 16.52 22.84 -15.07
C ASN A 270 16.02 22.36 -13.70
N VAL A 271 14.75 21.98 -13.61
CA VAL A 271 14.17 21.37 -12.41
C VAL A 271 14.74 19.96 -12.25
N ILE A 272 15.25 19.65 -11.05
CA ILE A 272 15.77 18.33 -10.67
C ILE A 272 15.14 17.85 -9.36
N GLN A 273 15.07 16.53 -9.20
CA GLN A 273 14.62 15.85 -7.99
C GLN A 273 15.59 14.68 -7.68
N VAL A 274 15.94 14.47 -6.42
CA VAL A 274 16.77 13.33 -5.99
C VAL A 274 15.94 12.38 -5.16
N THR A 275 15.82 11.13 -5.62
CA THR A 275 15.27 10.04 -4.83
C THR A 275 16.43 9.30 -4.15
N ARG A 276 16.31 9.07 -2.85
CA ARG A 276 17.26 8.36 -1.99
C ARG A 276 16.66 7.03 -1.56
N ASN A 277 17.53 6.09 -1.20
CA ASN A 277 17.12 4.87 -0.50
C ASN A 277 16.32 5.27 0.78
N ALA A 278 15.27 4.53 1.12
CA ALA A 278 14.48 4.69 2.35
C ALA A 278 14.53 3.43 3.24
N ASP A 279 15.21 2.38 2.77
CA ASP A 279 15.22 1.04 3.34
C ASP A 279 16.32 0.88 4.40
N LEU A 280 16.15 1.55 5.55
CA LEU A 280 16.93 1.24 6.75
C LEU A 280 16.57 -0.16 7.25
N ASP A 281 17.58 -1.01 7.48
CA ASP A 281 17.41 -2.19 8.30
C ASP A 281 17.23 -1.75 9.77
N MET A 282 16.24 -2.35 10.43
CA MET A 282 15.89 -2.09 11.83
C MET A 282 16.70 -2.98 12.79
N HIS A 283 17.44 -3.96 12.28
CA HIS A 283 18.11 -5.00 13.06
C HIS A 283 19.62 -4.78 13.27
N GLU A 284 20.26 -3.87 12.53
CA GLU A 284 21.72 -3.61 12.66
C GLU A 284 22.12 -2.86 13.95
N GLU A 285 21.17 -2.30 14.69
CA GLU A 285 21.42 -1.54 15.94
C GLU A 285 20.75 -2.18 17.18
N SER A 286 20.57 -3.51 17.20
CA SER A 286 19.84 -4.22 18.27
C SER A 286 20.62 -4.53 19.56
N ASP A 287 21.80 -3.93 19.74
CA ASP A 287 22.67 -4.18 20.90
C ASP A 287 22.38 -3.28 22.12
N GLU A 288 21.56 -2.22 21.96
CA GLU A 288 21.10 -1.38 23.07
C GLU A 288 19.84 -1.98 23.73
N TYR A 289 20.03 -2.97 24.60
CA TYR A 289 18.97 -3.77 25.25
C TYR A 289 18.02 -3.02 26.21
N ASP A 290 18.29 -1.73 26.52
CA ASP A 290 17.56 -0.93 27.51
C ASP A 290 16.77 0.26 26.92
N GLU A 291 16.69 0.41 25.58
CA GLU A 291 15.94 1.52 24.97
C GLU A 291 14.44 1.25 24.76
N ASP A 292 13.62 2.25 25.09
CA ASP A 292 12.21 2.29 24.68
C ASP A 292 12.08 2.25 23.14
N PHE A 293 11.31 1.28 22.65
CA PHE A 293 11.07 1.05 21.23
C PHE A 293 10.49 2.27 20.48
N ARG A 294 9.67 3.09 21.15
CA ARG A 294 9.15 4.36 20.61
C ARG A 294 10.28 5.37 20.40
N SER A 295 11.17 5.52 21.38
CA SER A 295 12.35 6.39 21.32
C SER A 295 13.35 5.94 20.24
N HIS A 296 13.61 4.64 20.13
CA HIS A 296 14.41 4.04 19.07
C HIS A 296 13.84 4.34 17.67
N MET A 297 12.52 4.21 17.47
CA MET A 297 11.86 4.56 16.20
C MET A 297 12.06 6.04 15.83
N GLN A 298 11.95 6.96 16.78
CA GLN A 298 12.19 8.39 16.55
C GLN A 298 13.63 8.72 16.13
N ARG A 299 14.62 7.93 16.59
CA ARG A 299 16.03 8.05 16.15
C ARG A 299 16.19 7.64 14.68
N ILE A 300 15.56 6.53 14.28
CA ILE A 300 15.62 5.99 12.91
C ILE A 300 14.93 6.90 11.89
N LEU A 301 13.79 7.51 12.25
CA LEU A 301 13.12 8.51 11.41
C LEU A 301 14.06 9.68 11.04
N LYS A 302 14.86 10.17 11.99
CA LYS A 302 15.84 11.24 11.76
C LYS A 302 17.01 10.81 10.86
N LYS A 303 17.35 9.51 10.81
CA LYS A 303 18.38 8.96 9.92
C LYS A 303 17.94 8.92 8.45
N ARG A 304 16.65 8.69 8.15
CA ARG A 304 16.13 8.54 6.76
C ARG A 304 16.54 9.68 5.82
N GLY A 305 16.51 10.93 6.29
CA GLY A 305 16.86 12.11 5.48
C GLY A 305 18.29 12.14 4.94
N ARG A 306 19.19 11.27 5.41
CA ARG A 306 20.63 11.24 5.07
C ARG A 306 21.05 10.07 4.17
N LEU A 307 20.12 9.23 3.74
CA LEU A 307 20.39 7.99 2.99
C LEU A 307 20.94 8.21 1.57
N ALA A 308 21.52 7.16 0.99
CA ALA A 308 22.22 7.20 -0.30
C ALA A 308 21.28 7.54 -1.48
N PRO A 309 21.68 8.41 -2.42
CA PRO A 309 20.94 8.62 -3.67
C PRO A 309 20.83 7.34 -4.51
N VAL A 310 19.62 7.07 -5.03
CA VAL A 310 19.34 5.91 -5.92
C VAL A 310 18.93 6.33 -7.33
N ARG A 311 18.39 7.54 -7.49
CA ARG A 311 17.92 8.11 -8.76
C ARG A 311 18.08 9.63 -8.76
N LEU A 312 18.44 10.19 -9.91
CA LEU A 312 18.33 11.61 -10.22
C LEU A 312 17.33 11.79 -11.37
N GLU A 313 16.31 12.62 -11.15
CA GLU A 313 15.38 13.02 -12.20
C GLU A 313 15.58 14.49 -12.58
N SER A 314 15.25 14.80 -13.82
CA SER A 314 15.34 16.12 -14.44
C SER A 314 14.14 16.33 -15.35
N GLU A 315 13.51 17.51 -15.37
CA GLU A 315 12.31 17.73 -16.20
C GLU A 315 12.70 17.69 -17.69
N ARG A 316 13.71 18.48 -18.07
CA ARG A 316 14.30 18.48 -19.43
C ARG A 316 15.67 17.78 -19.43
N PRO A 317 16.25 17.42 -20.59
CA PRO A 317 17.56 16.75 -20.63
C PRO A 317 18.68 17.62 -20.04
N LEU A 318 19.48 17.05 -19.13
CA LEU A 318 20.66 17.71 -18.58
C LEU A 318 21.79 17.81 -19.63
N SER A 319 22.57 18.89 -19.60
CA SER A 319 23.79 18.95 -20.41
C SER A 319 24.80 17.90 -19.91
N ASP A 320 25.56 17.27 -20.81
CA ASP A 320 26.54 16.21 -20.51
C ASP A 320 27.61 16.63 -19.46
N THR A 321 27.87 17.94 -19.31
CA THR A 321 28.68 18.50 -18.21
C THR A 321 27.91 18.60 -16.89
N THR A 322 26.66 19.09 -16.91
CA THR A 322 25.77 19.16 -15.73
C THR A 322 25.53 17.77 -15.15
N GLU A 323 25.20 16.81 -16.02
CA GLU A 323 24.92 15.42 -15.65
C GLU A 323 26.13 14.76 -14.99
N ARG A 324 27.32 14.81 -15.62
CA ARG A 324 28.56 14.30 -15.01
C ARG A 324 28.87 14.92 -13.66
N PHE A 325 28.63 16.22 -13.48
CA PHE A 325 28.84 16.91 -12.22
C PHE A 325 27.90 16.37 -11.13
N LEU A 326 26.60 16.30 -11.41
CA LEU A 326 25.60 15.79 -10.48
C LEU A 326 25.82 14.30 -10.16
N CYS A 327 26.07 13.46 -11.16
CA CYS A 327 26.47 12.06 -10.96
C CYS A 327 27.67 11.93 -10.01
N LYS A 328 28.74 12.69 -10.23
CA LYS A 328 29.94 12.65 -9.38
C LYS A 328 29.69 13.16 -7.96
N ARG A 329 28.79 14.13 -7.77
CA ARG A 329 28.44 14.68 -6.45
C ARG A 329 27.47 13.77 -5.67
N LEU A 330 26.57 13.07 -6.35
CA LEU A 330 25.55 12.19 -5.76
C LEU A 330 25.97 10.71 -5.67
N GLY A 331 27.08 10.32 -6.31
CA GLY A 331 27.56 8.92 -6.36
C GLY A 331 26.84 8.05 -7.40
N LEU A 332 26.05 8.65 -8.31
CA LEU A 332 25.17 7.95 -9.24
C LEU A 332 25.87 7.55 -10.54
N LYS A 333 25.54 6.34 -11.04
CA LYS A 333 25.86 5.88 -12.39
C LYS A 333 24.96 6.61 -13.42
N ARG A 334 25.41 6.78 -14.67
CA ARG A 334 24.61 7.44 -15.74
C ARG A 334 23.27 6.73 -16.02
N ASN A 335 23.19 5.41 -15.82
CA ASN A 335 21.96 4.64 -15.98
C ASN A 335 20.91 4.86 -14.85
N GLN A 336 21.24 5.64 -13.81
CA GLN A 336 20.34 6.08 -12.73
C GLN A 336 19.81 7.51 -12.93
N VAL A 337 20.14 8.18 -14.04
CA VAL A 337 19.64 9.51 -14.38
C VAL A 337 18.52 9.41 -15.42
N TYR A 338 17.46 10.18 -15.22
CA TYR A 338 16.28 10.21 -16.08
C TYR A 338 15.90 11.66 -16.43
N SER A 339 15.58 11.89 -17.71
CA SER A 339 14.83 13.07 -18.13
C SER A 339 13.37 12.66 -18.30
N VAL A 340 12.46 13.37 -17.63
CA VAL A 340 11.09 12.90 -17.40
C VAL A 340 10.09 13.54 -18.37
N GLY A 341 10.31 14.78 -18.83
CA GLY A 341 9.47 15.45 -19.82
C GLY A 341 8.07 15.83 -19.33
N MET A 342 7.91 15.96 -18.01
CA MET A 342 6.72 16.44 -17.28
C MET A 342 7.17 16.86 -15.86
N PRO A 343 6.35 17.59 -15.07
CA PRO A 343 6.73 18.08 -13.76
C PRO A 343 7.24 17.01 -12.79
N LEU A 344 8.29 17.34 -12.03
CA LEU A 344 8.94 16.41 -11.09
C LEU A 344 8.25 16.26 -9.73
N ASP A 345 7.06 16.80 -9.57
CA ASP A 345 6.12 16.43 -8.50
C ASP A 345 4.69 16.65 -9.03
N MET A 346 3.90 15.60 -9.13
CA MET A 346 2.52 15.71 -9.61
C MET A 346 1.52 16.00 -8.48
N GLY A 347 1.97 16.25 -7.24
CA GLY A 347 1.11 16.50 -6.07
C GLY A 347 0.08 17.62 -6.25
N TYR A 348 0.35 18.60 -7.11
CA TYR A 348 -0.58 19.69 -7.45
C TYR A 348 -1.88 19.20 -8.14
N SER A 349 -1.84 18.08 -8.86
CA SER A 349 -3.00 17.59 -9.63
C SER A 349 -4.18 17.20 -8.77
N TRP A 350 -3.94 16.84 -7.50
CA TRP A 350 -4.96 16.46 -6.53
C TRP A 350 -5.82 17.64 -6.06
N GLY A 351 -5.31 18.88 -6.18
CA GLY A 351 -6.04 20.10 -5.80
C GLY A 351 -6.83 20.75 -6.95
N LEU A 352 -6.47 20.45 -8.21
CA LEU A 352 -7.03 21.14 -9.40
C LEU A 352 -8.56 21.16 -9.44
N ALA A 353 -9.23 20.08 -9.02
CA ALA A 353 -10.70 20.01 -9.01
C ALA A 353 -11.36 21.09 -8.12
N GLY A 354 -10.73 21.48 -7.01
CA GLY A 354 -11.24 22.54 -6.13
C GLY A 354 -11.02 23.94 -6.69
N LEU A 355 -9.99 24.13 -7.52
CA LEU A 355 -9.54 25.44 -8.01
C LEU A 355 -10.31 25.93 -9.25
N VAL A 356 -10.93 25.03 -10.01
CA VAL A 356 -11.47 25.32 -11.36
C VAL A 356 -12.97 25.65 -11.41
N GLY A 357 -13.64 25.64 -10.24
CA GLY A 357 -15.08 25.85 -10.08
C GLY A 357 -15.91 24.57 -10.22
N SER A 358 -16.97 24.44 -9.42
CA SER A 358 -17.74 23.19 -9.26
C SER A 358 -18.39 22.67 -10.56
N GLU A 359 -18.92 23.55 -11.41
CA GLU A 359 -19.51 23.17 -12.70
C GLU A 359 -18.48 22.57 -13.66
N ARG A 360 -17.30 23.20 -13.77
CA ARG A 360 -16.19 22.70 -14.61
C ARG A 360 -15.59 21.43 -14.01
N ALA A 361 -15.43 21.36 -12.69
CA ALA A 361 -14.96 20.17 -12.00
C ALA A 361 -15.86 18.96 -12.24
N ALA A 362 -17.18 19.10 -12.06
CA ALA A 362 -18.16 18.03 -12.24
C ALA A 362 -18.29 17.49 -13.69
N ALA A 363 -17.71 18.20 -14.67
CA ALA A 363 -17.58 17.72 -16.05
C ALA A 363 -16.27 16.95 -16.31
N LEU A 364 -15.29 17.04 -15.41
CA LEU A 364 -13.90 16.60 -15.60
C LEU A 364 -13.36 15.66 -14.51
N THR A 365 -14.08 15.49 -13.39
CA THR A 365 -13.89 14.44 -12.37
C THR A 365 -14.88 13.30 -12.57
N ASP A 366 -14.69 12.22 -11.80
CA ASP A 366 -15.72 11.19 -11.65
C ASP A 366 -16.99 11.72 -10.95
N GLU A 367 -18.11 11.01 -11.13
CA GLU A 367 -19.34 11.24 -10.34
C GLU A 367 -19.07 10.85 -8.86
N PRO A 368 -19.35 11.74 -7.88
CA PRO A 368 -19.09 11.46 -6.47
C PRO A 368 -19.83 10.22 -5.99
N ALA A 369 -19.09 9.21 -5.53
CA ALA A 369 -19.63 8.02 -4.90
C ALA A 369 -19.40 8.15 -3.40
N SER A 370 -20.47 8.36 -2.63
CA SER A 370 -20.43 8.28 -1.17
C SER A 370 -20.69 6.83 -0.74
N PRO A 371 -19.91 6.29 0.21
CA PRO A 371 -20.18 4.98 0.80
C PRO A 371 -21.59 4.92 1.39
N GLN A 372 -22.34 3.86 1.09
CA GLN A 372 -23.74 3.72 1.48
C GLN A 372 -23.89 3.00 2.82
N TRP A 373 -25.02 3.16 3.52
CA TRP A 373 -25.30 2.31 4.68
C TRP A 373 -25.67 0.88 4.18
N PRO A 374 -25.08 -0.19 4.74
CA PRO A 374 -25.23 -1.55 4.23
C PRO A 374 -26.67 -2.08 4.31
N ASP A 375 -27.09 -2.84 3.29
CA ASP A 375 -28.47 -3.33 3.15
C ASP A 375 -28.92 -4.32 4.24
N CYS A 376 -27.96 -4.95 4.90
CA CYS A 376 -28.15 -5.98 5.91
C CYS A 376 -28.27 -5.42 7.35
N LEU A 377 -28.18 -4.11 7.55
CA LEU A 377 -28.35 -3.45 8.85
C LEU A 377 -29.39 -2.32 8.78
N VAL A 378 -30.32 -2.30 9.72
CA VAL A 378 -31.25 -1.17 9.91
C VAL A 378 -30.49 -0.03 10.61
N ARG A 379 -30.36 1.12 9.92
CA ARG A 379 -29.73 2.32 10.49
C ARG A 379 -30.53 2.83 11.69
N GLY A 380 -29.85 3.15 12.79
CA GLY A 380 -30.49 3.60 14.04
C GLY A 380 -31.02 2.47 14.94
N VAL A 381 -30.83 1.20 14.56
CA VAL A 381 -30.99 0.05 15.45
C VAL A 381 -29.61 -0.42 15.90
N SER A 382 -29.52 -0.87 17.15
CA SER A 382 -28.33 -1.49 17.77
C SER A 382 -27.61 -2.45 16.81
N VAL A 383 -26.33 -2.21 16.55
CA VAL A 383 -25.49 -3.08 15.73
C VAL A 383 -25.19 -4.37 16.49
N ILE A 384 -24.92 -4.27 17.81
CA ILE A 384 -24.74 -5.41 18.73
C ILE A 384 -25.92 -6.38 18.66
N ASP A 385 -27.16 -5.89 18.70
CA ASP A 385 -28.35 -6.76 18.65
C ASP A 385 -28.52 -7.42 17.28
N GLN A 386 -28.18 -6.72 16.20
CA GLN A 386 -28.29 -7.26 14.84
C GLN A 386 -27.26 -8.35 14.57
N VAL A 387 -25.99 -8.15 14.94
CA VAL A 387 -24.92 -9.15 14.71
C VAL A 387 -25.05 -10.39 15.61
N GLN A 388 -25.82 -10.32 16.70
CA GLN A 388 -26.19 -11.50 17.51
C GLN A 388 -27.17 -12.44 16.80
N HIS A 389 -27.96 -11.94 15.83
CA HIS A 389 -28.95 -12.75 15.10
C HIS A 389 -28.40 -13.31 13.78
N LYS A 390 -27.43 -12.64 13.16
CA LYS A 390 -26.81 -13.09 11.91
C LYS A 390 -25.40 -12.48 11.72
N ASP A 391 -24.50 -13.24 11.09
CA ASP A 391 -23.23 -12.70 10.61
C ASP A 391 -23.46 -11.59 9.55
N VAL A 392 -22.65 -10.54 9.62
CA VAL A 392 -22.69 -9.37 8.72
C VAL A 392 -21.41 -9.31 7.88
N MET A 393 -21.53 -8.86 6.63
CA MET A 393 -20.40 -8.52 5.76
C MET A 393 -20.57 -7.09 5.27
N LEU A 394 -19.57 -6.26 5.51
CA LEU A 394 -19.44 -4.90 4.96
C LEU A 394 -18.45 -4.93 3.79
N SER A 395 -18.74 -4.21 2.71
CA SER A 395 -17.93 -4.15 1.49
C SER A 395 -17.54 -2.70 1.16
N TYR A 396 -16.38 -2.29 1.65
CA TYR A 396 -15.76 -1.00 1.32
C TYR A 396 -15.32 -0.98 -0.16
N PRO A 397 -15.22 0.19 -0.83
CA PRO A 397 -15.70 1.51 -0.40
C PRO A 397 -17.21 1.72 -0.69
N TYR A 398 -17.91 0.71 -1.23
CA TYR A 398 -19.30 0.81 -1.66
C TYR A 398 -20.26 1.01 -0.47
N GLU A 399 -19.98 0.35 0.65
CA GLU A 399 -20.66 0.52 1.94
C GLU A 399 -19.77 1.29 2.93
N SER A 400 -20.37 1.99 3.90
CA SER A 400 -19.65 2.80 4.89
C SER A 400 -19.03 1.96 6.01
N MET A 401 -17.97 2.47 6.62
CA MET A 401 -17.34 1.96 7.84
C MET A 401 -18.10 2.35 9.13
N ASP A 402 -19.05 3.29 9.05
CA ASP A 402 -19.85 3.76 10.19
C ASP A 402 -20.48 2.64 11.04
N PRO A 403 -21.03 1.52 10.49
CA PRO A 403 -21.58 0.45 11.31
C PRO A 403 -20.57 -0.22 12.24
N PHE A 404 -19.28 -0.27 11.85
CA PHE A 404 -18.22 -0.78 12.71
C PHE A 404 -17.77 0.25 13.75
N VAL A 405 -17.78 1.54 13.42
CA VAL A 405 -17.57 2.62 14.40
C VAL A 405 -18.70 2.64 15.44
N HIS A 406 -19.95 2.50 15.01
CA HIS A 406 -21.13 2.40 15.87
C HIS A 406 -21.05 1.16 16.78
N LEU A 407 -20.64 -0.01 16.26
CA LEU A 407 -20.42 -1.21 17.08
C LEU A 407 -19.41 -0.96 18.21
N LEU A 408 -18.33 -0.21 17.95
CA LEU A 408 -17.35 0.15 18.98
C LEU A 408 -17.90 1.19 19.96
N GLN A 409 -18.70 2.16 19.51
CA GLN A 409 -19.37 3.14 20.38
C GLN A 409 -20.42 2.48 21.29
N GLU A 410 -21.23 1.56 20.77
CA GLU A 410 -22.14 0.71 21.55
C GLU A 410 -21.37 -0.12 22.58
N ALA A 411 -20.30 -0.80 22.15
CA ALA A 411 -19.45 -1.61 23.02
C ALA A 411 -18.67 -0.78 24.06
N ALA A 412 -18.43 0.52 23.82
CA ALA A 412 -17.80 1.42 24.78
C ALA A 412 -18.72 1.74 25.97
N VAL A 413 -20.04 1.77 25.77
CA VAL A 413 -21.02 2.13 26.81
C VAL A 413 -21.80 0.93 27.39
N ASP A 414 -21.91 -0.18 26.68
CA ASP A 414 -22.61 -1.40 27.14
C ASP A 414 -22.02 -1.90 28.49
N PRO A 415 -22.83 -2.03 29.57
CA PRO A 415 -22.35 -2.48 30.88
C PRO A 415 -21.98 -3.98 30.94
N ASP A 416 -22.42 -4.80 29.98
CA ASP A 416 -22.05 -6.21 29.92
C ASP A 416 -20.72 -6.45 29.17
N VAL A 417 -20.22 -5.47 28.41
CA VAL A 417 -18.93 -5.60 27.70
C VAL A 417 -17.77 -5.52 28.70
N ILE A 418 -16.94 -6.56 28.70
CA ILE A 418 -15.79 -6.73 29.60
C ILE A 418 -14.52 -6.16 28.97
N SER A 419 -14.27 -6.50 27.70
CA SER A 419 -13.00 -6.23 27.03
C SER A 419 -13.17 -6.02 25.53
N ILE A 420 -12.29 -5.21 24.95
CA ILE A 420 -12.19 -4.95 23.51
C ILE A 420 -10.72 -5.08 23.12
N LYS A 421 -10.41 -6.01 22.21
CA LYS A 421 -9.03 -6.26 21.76
C LYS A 421 -8.92 -6.06 20.24
N ILE A 422 -8.02 -5.20 19.79
CA ILE A 422 -7.95 -4.76 18.39
C ILE A 422 -6.51 -4.59 17.87
N THR A 423 -6.27 -4.87 16.59
CA THR A 423 -4.99 -4.67 15.90
C THR A 423 -5.00 -3.37 15.07
N LEU A 424 -4.18 -2.39 15.45
CA LEU A 424 -4.11 -1.06 14.84
C LEU A 424 -2.81 -0.89 14.05
N TYR A 425 -2.89 -1.13 12.74
CA TYR A 425 -1.76 -1.00 11.82
C TYR A 425 -1.51 0.46 11.38
N ARG A 426 -2.59 1.20 11.13
CA ARG A 426 -2.61 2.63 10.77
C ARG A 426 -3.87 3.27 11.34
N LEU A 427 -3.76 4.48 11.86
CA LEU A 427 -4.88 5.37 12.21
C LEU A 427 -4.73 6.68 11.43
N ALA A 428 -5.86 7.30 11.07
CA ALA A 428 -5.85 8.68 10.59
C ALA A 428 -5.58 9.65 11.76
N SER A 429 -5.10 10.86 11.49
CA SER A 429 -4.79 11.89 12.50
C SER A 429 -5.98 12.25 13.40
N GLN A 430 -7.19 12.20 12.84
CA GLN A 430 -8.46 12.14 13.57
C GLN A 430 -9.09 10.78 13.23
N SER A 431 -9.56 10.03 14.23
CA SER A 431 -10.25 8.75 14.00
C SER A 431 -11.31 8.49 15.06
N ARG A 432 -12.57 8.35 14.63
CA ARG A 432 -13.74 8.12 15.51
C ARG A 432 -13.65 6.74 16.17
N LEU A 433 -13.04 5.77 15.49
CA LEU A 433 -12.71 4.45 16.03
C LEU A 433 -11.73 4.53 17.20
N ALA A 434 -10.73 5.39 17.11
CA ALA A 434 -9.71 5.55 18.16
C ALA A 434 -10.29 6.22 19.41
N GLU A 435 -11.12 7.26 19.25
CA GLU A 435 -11.86 7.88 20.37
C GLU A 435 -12.82 6.90 21.04
N ALA A 436 -13.57 6.08 20.27
CA ALA A 436 -14.48 5.08 20.84
C ALA A 436 -13.75 4.04 21.72
N LEU A 437 -12.51 3.67 21.37
CA LEU A 437 -11.67 2.78 22.17
C LEU A 437 -11.14 3.46 23.45
N ILE A 438 -10.81 4.76 23.39
CA ILE A 438 -10.46 5.57 24.56
C ILE A 438 -11.65 5.64 25.53
N THR A 439 -12.85 6.00 25.04
CA THR A 439 -14.07 6.05 25.85
C THR A 439 -14.44 4.69 26.44
N ALA A 440 -14.13 3.57 25.78
CA ALA A 440 -14.33 2.24 26.34
C ALA A 440 -13.42 1.98 27.57
N ALA A 441 -12.16 2.41 27.53
CA ALA A 441 -11.22 2.29 28.64
C ALA A 441 -11.59 3.22 29.81
N GLU A 442 -11.99 4.46 29.51
CA GLU A 442 -12.51 5.42 30.50
C GLU A 442 -13.78 4.88 31.20
N ASN A 443 -14.64 4.17 30.48
CA ASN A 443 -15.78 3.42 31.00
C ASN A 443 -15.41 2.08 31.68
N GLY A 444 -14.13 1.87 32.02
CA GLY A 444 -13.65 0.76 32.85
C GLY A 444 -13.54 -0.60 32.17
N LYS A 445 -13.51 -0.65 30.83
CA LYS A 445 -13.40 -1.90 30.04
C LYS A 445 -11.93 -2.23 29.77
N GLU A 446 -11.60 -3.52 29.72
CA GLU A 446 -10.24 -3.98 29.38
C GLU A 446 -9.98 -3.79 27.87
N VAL A 447 -9.52 -2.60 27.50
CA VAL A 447 -9.11 -2.29 26.12
C VAL A 447 -7.67 -2.73 25.89
N THR A 448 -7.42 -3.52 24.85
CA THR A 448 -6.08 -3.93 24.40
C THR A 448 -5.87 -3.55 22.94
N ALA A 449 -4.90 -2.68 22.66
CA ALA A 449 -4.58 -2.22 21.32
C ALA A 449 -3.16 -2.66 20.90
N LEU A 450 -3.06 -3.44 19.83
CA LEU A 450 -1.78 -3.83 19.25
C LEU A 450 -1.39 -2.83 18.15
N PHE A 451 -0.39 -1.99 18.42
CA PHE A 451 0.11 -0.97 17.49
C PHE A 451 1.34 -1.49 16.72
N GLU A 452 1.32 -1.34 15.39
CA GLU A 452 2.50 -1.60 14.54
C GLU A 452 3.24 -0.29 14.27
N LEU A 453 4.23 0.04 15.11
CA LEU A 453 5.07 1.23 14.91
C LEU A 453 6.05 1.09 13.74
N ARG A 454 6.20 -0.10 13.13
CA ARG A 454 7.06 -0.33 11.94
C ARG A 454 6.30 -0.11 10.62
N ALA A 455 5.12 0.49 10.62
CA ALA A 455 4.43 0.97 9.41
C ALA A 455 5.05 2.30 8.95
N ARG A 456 5.49 2.41 7.69
CA ARG A 456 6.24 3.57 7.19
C ARG A 456 5.29 4.73 6.90
N PHE A 457 5.82 5.95 6.96
CA PHE A 457 5.15 7.23 6.68
C PHE A 457 4.03 7.64 7.65
N ASP A 458 3.42 6.71 8.39
CA ASP A 458 2.47 6.95 9.48
C ASP A 458 3.10 6.86 10.89
N GLU A 459 4.42 6.68 11.00
CA GLU A 459 5.06 6.46 12.31
C GLU A 459 4.72 7.55 13.34
N SER A 460 4.68 8.82 12.94
CA SER A 460 4.31 9.93 13.84
C SER A 460 2.89 9.82 14.37
N ASN A 461 1.93 9.43 13.52
CA ASN A 461 0.52 9.33 13.85
C ASN A 461 0.29 8.14 14.81
N ASN A 462 0.89 6.98 14.51
CA ASN A 462 0.83 5.81 15.38
C ASN A 462 1.51 6.06 16.74
N ILE A 463 2.62 6.83 16.76
CA ILE A 463 3.31 7.26 17.99
C ILE A 463 2.42 8.19 18.82
N GLU A 464 1.76 9.19 18.22
CA GLU A 464 0.85 10.10 18.93
C GLU A 464 -0.35 9.34 19.53
N TRP A 465 -1.02 8.50 18.72
CA TRP A 465 -2.16 7.71 19.17
C TRP A 465 -1.82 6.73 20.30
N SER A 466 -0.65 6.06 20.27
CA SER A 466 -0.27 5.17 21.38
C SER A 466 -0.10 5.95 22.69
N GLN A 467 0.36 7.20 22.63
CA GLN A 467 0.47 8.08 23.80
C GLN A 467 -0.90 8.44 24.39
N ARG A 468 -1.91 8.67 23.53
CA ARG A 468 -3.30 8.93 23.95
C ARG A 468 -3.96 7.68 24.55
N PHE A 469 -3.74 6.51 23.96
CA PHE A 469 -4.24 5.23 24.48
C PHE A 469 -3.67 4.90 25.86
N GLU A 470 -2.37 5.14 26.08
CA GLU A 470 -1.70 4.90 27.36
C GLU A 470 -2.25 5.81 28.46
N GLN A 471 -2.50 7.09 28.16
CA GLN A 471 -3.14 8.05 29.06
C GLN A 471 -4.59 7.67 29.42
N ALA A 472 -5.32 7.04 28.51
CA ALA A 472 -6.67 6.51 28.73
C ALA A 472 -6.71 5.18 29.53
N GLY A 473 -5.55 4.59 29.84
CA GLY A 473 -5.45 3.31 30.54
C GLY A 473 -5.63 2.07 29.65
N CYS A 474 -5.55 2.22 28.32
CA CYS A 474 -5.54 1.08 27.40
C CYS A 474 -4.24 0.27 27.56
N ASN A 475 -4.35 -1.07 27.49
CA ASN A 475 -3.18 -1.94 27.40
C ASN A 475 -2.61 -1.90 25.96
N ILE A 476 -1.33 -1.59 25.80
CA ILE A 476 -0.68 -1.44 24.48
C ILE A 476 0.32 -2.55 24.22
N ILE A 477 0.26 -3.15 23.04
CA ILE A 477 1.21 -4.15 22.55
C ILE A 477 1.93 -3.56 21.33
N TYR A 478 3.25 -3.38 21.43
CA TYR A 478 4.07 -2.78 20.37
C TYR A 478 4.63 -3.84 19.40
N GLY A 479 3.75 -4.42 18.58
CA GLY A 479 4.11 -5.43 17.57
C GLY A 479 4.56 -6.77 18.16
N PHE A 480 5.55 -7.38 17.52
CA PHE A 480 6.22 -8.63 17.91
C PHE A 480 7.67 -8.55 17.43
N ARG A 481 8.67 -8.98 18.21
CA ARG A 481 10.11 -8.72 17.91
C ARG A 481 10.50 -9.12 16.49
N ASP A 482 10.17 -10.35 16.09
CA ASP A 482 10.63 -10.98 14.83
C ASP A 482 9.60 -10.94 13.68
N PHE A 483 8.36 -10.51 13.92
CA PHE A 483 7.25 -10.55 12.96
C PHE A 483 6.47 -9.24 12.94
N LYS A 484 6.16 -8.70 11.75
CA LYS A 484 5.22 -7.58 11.66
C LYS A 484 3.78 -8.08 11.80
N VAL A 485 2.95 -7.39 12.58
CA VAL A 485 1.55 -7.76 12.78
C VAL A 485 0.67 -6.98 11.79
N HIS A 486 -0.06 -7.70 10.94
CA HIS A 486 -0.83 -7.11 9.84
C HIS A 486 -2.21 -7.77 9.65
N SER A 487 -2.60 -8.71 10.51
CA SER A 487 -3.99 -9.07 10.72
C SER A 487 -4.85 -7.83 11.03
N LYS A 488 -6.15 -7.89 10.68
CA LYS A 488 -7.16 -6.92 11.11
C LYS A 488 -8.30 -7.67 11.76
N ILE A 489 -8.24 -7.68 13.08
CA ILE A 489 -9.17 -8.38 13.95
C ILE A 489 -9.53 -7.48 15.12
N CYS A 490 -10.82 -7.44 15.44
CA CYS A 490 -11.35 -6.84 16.65
C CYS A 490 -12.20 -7.88 17.38
N ALA A 491 -11.92 -8.12 18.65
CA ALA A 491 -12.63 -9.07 19.50
C ALA A 491 -13.23 -8.35 20.71
N ILE A 492 -14.56 -8.28 20.76
CA ILE A 492 -15.33 -7.73 21.88
C ILE A 492 -15.85 -8.89 22.70
N THR A 493 -15.57 -8.91 24.01
CA THR A 493 -16.04 -9.95 24.94
C THR A 493 -17.13 -9.38 25.85
N ARG A 494 -18.30 -10.02 25.87
CA ARG A 494 -19.51 -9.57 26.58
C ARG A 494 -19.99 -10.63 27.56
N ARG A 495 -20.65 -10.21 28.64
CA ARG A 495 -21.45 -11.09 29.51
C ARG A 495 -22.77 -11.40 28.82
N GLY A 496 -22.96 -12.66 28.46
CA GLY A 496 -24.26 -13.20 28.07
C GLY A 496 -24.98 -13.82 29.26
N LYS A 497 -26.23 -14.25 29.04
CA LYS A 497 -27.05 -14.93 30.07
C LYS A 497 -26.46 -16.28 30.49
N ASP A 498 -25.84 -16.99 29.53
CA ASP A 498 -25.37 -18.37 29.69
C ASP A 498 -23.83 -18.50 29.76
N GLY A 499 -23.10 -17.38 29.78
CA GLY A 499 -21.64 -17.35 29.80
C GLY A 499 -21.04 -16.16 29.06
N LEU A 500 -19.79 -16.29 28.58
CA LEU A 500 -19.18 -15.27 27.72
C LEU A 500 -19.75 -15.34 26.30
N GLN A 501 -20.09 -14.18 25.76
CA GLN A 501 -20.40 -13.96 24.35
C GLN A 501 -19.24 -13.22 23.70
N PHE A 502 -19.02 -13.48 22.41
CA PHE A 502 -17.97 -12.86 21.62
C PHE A 502 -18.57 -12.23 20.37
N ILE A 503 -18.20 -10.98 20.08
CA ILE A 503 -18.44 -10.34 18.79
C ILE A 503 -17.07 -10.13 18.15
N THR A 504 -16.82 -10.76 17.00
CA THR A 504 -15.53 -10.69 16.31
C THR A 504 -15.70 -10.04 14.96
N GLN A 505 -14.97 -8.96 14.71
CA GLN A 505 -14.80 -8.39 13.37
C GLN A 505 -13.47 -8.87 12.77
N LEU A 506 -13.49 -9.18 11.48
CA LEU A 506 -12.37 -9.70 10.70
C LEU A 506 -12.33 -8.98 9.34
N GLY A 507 -11.24 -8.26 9.06
CA GLY A 507 -11.11 -7.40 7.87
C GLY A 507 -9.97 -7.80 6.93
N THR A 508 -10.20 -7.68 5.61
CA THR A 508 -9.12 -7.80 4.61
C THR A 508 -8.24 -6.54 4.54
N GLY A 509 -8.77 -5.40 5.01
CA GLY A 509 -8.18 -4.06 5.00
C GLY A 509 -7.95 -3.44 6.37
N ASN A 510 -7.31 -2.27 6.41
CA ASN A 510 -7.01 -1.53 7.64
C ASN A 510 -8.21 -0.73 8.19
N TYR A 511 -8.09 -0.26 9.43
CA TYR A 511 -9.13 0.50 10.13
C TYR A 511 -9.01 2.02 9.92
N ASN A 512 -8.62 2.46 8.72
CA ASN A 512 -8.46 3.88 8.40
C ASN A 512 -9.64 4.37 7.55
N GLU A 513 -10.45 5.24 8.16
CA GLU A 513 -11.70 5.80 7.61
C GLU A 513 -11.49 6.61 6.32
N LYS A 514 -10.28 7.11 6.04
CA LYS A 514 -9.94 7.82 4.81
C LYS A 514 -9.56 6.85 3.68
N THR A 515 -8.79 5.80 3.94
CA THR A 515 -8.48 4.78 2.92
C THR A 515 -9.66 3.87 2.62
N ALA A 516 -10.57 3.64 3.58
CA ALA A 516 -11.82 2.90 3.37
C ALA A 516 -12.77 3.52 2.32
N LYS A 517 -12.55 4.80 1.93
CA LYS A 517 -13.27 5.47 0.83
C LYS A 517 -12.69 5.18 -0.57
N LEU A 518 -11.60 4.41 -0.68
CA LEU A 518 -10.89 4.07 -1.93
C LEU A 518 -10.53 2.58 -2.03
N TYR A 519 -10.33 1.90 -0.90
CA TYR A 519 -9.87 0.51 -0.83
C TYR A 519 -11.05 -0.47 -0.88
N THR A 520 -11.04 -1.41 -1.83
CA THR A 520 -12.08 -2.44 -1.91
C THR A 520 -11.81 -3.57 -0.91
N ASP A 521 -12.40 -3.51 0.27
CA ASP A 521 -12.15 -4.45 1.36
C ASP A 521 -13.42 -5.07 1.93
N LEU A 522 -13.30 -6.32 2.37
CA LEU A 522 -14.38 -7.09 2.98
C LEU A 522 -14.16 -7.19 4.48
N SER A 523 -15.20 -6.87 5.25
CA SER A 523 -15.20 -6.80 6.71
C SER A 523 -16.35 -7.62 7.26
N MET A 524 -16.05 -8.81 7.78
CA MET A 524 -17.03 -9.72 8.37
C MET A 524 -17.17 -9.44 9.87
N ILE A 525 -18.39 -9.38 10.39
CA ILE A 525 -18.70 -9.30 11.83
C ILE A 525 -19.52 -10.54 12.18
N THR A 526 -19.09 -11.30 13.19
CA THR A 526 -19.68 -12.61 13.55
C THR A 526 -19.76 -12.83 15.05
N CYS A 527 -20.74 -13.64 15.46
CA CYS A 527 -20.87 -14.15 16.81
C CYS A 527 -20.60 -15.67 16.93
N ASP A 528 -19.96 -16.34 15.94
CA ASP A 528 -19.55 -17.75 16.10
C ASP A 528 -18.57 -17.87 17.31
N PRO A 529 -18.94 -18.56 18.40
CA PRO A 529 -18.10 -18.67 19.57
C PRO A 529 -16.77 -19.37 19.28
N LYS A 530 -16.68 -20.19 18.23
CA LYS A 530 -15.41 -20.83 17.80
C LYS A 530 -14.45 -19.82 17.20
N ILE A 531 -14.96 -18.82 16.48
CA ILE A 531 -14.17 -17.70 15.96
C ILE A 531 -13.78 -16.77 17.12
N GLY A 532 -14.72 -16.46 18.03
CA GLY A 532 -14.43 -15.65 19.23
C GLY A 532 -13.39 -16.27 20.18
N MET A 533 -13.40 -17.59 20.34
CA MET A 533 -12.38 -18.33 21.10
C MET A 533 -11.01 -18.28 20.41
N ASP A 534 -10.93 -18.47 19.09
CA ASP A 534 -9.69 -18.34 18.33
C ASP A 534 -9.17 -16.90 18.34
N ALA A 535 -10.05 -15.88 18.29
CA ALA A 535 -9.69 -14.47 18.38
C ALA A 535 -9.15 -14.09 19.77
N SER A 536 -9.80 -14.57 20.83
CA SER A 536 -9.32 -14.41 22.21
C SER A 536 -7.95 -15.07 22.42
N LYS A 537 -7.75 -16.25 21.82
CA LYS A 537 -6.49 -16.97 21.79
C LYS A 537 -5.41 -16.23 20.98
N PHE A 538 -5.78 -15.63 19.85
CA PHE A 538 -4.88 -14.83 19.01
C PHE A 538 -4.28 -13.67 19.82
N PHE A 539 -5.11 -12.85 20.46
CA PHE A 539 -4.62 -11.74 21.27
C PHE A 539 -3.80 -12.20 22.48
N ARG A 540 -4.19 -13.28 23.16
CA ARG A 540 -3.39 -13.86 24.24
C ARG A 540 -2.02 -14.34 23.74
N ASN A 541 -1.95 -14.95 22.58
CA ASN A 541 -0.70 -15.45 22.02
C ASN A 541 0.23 -14.28 21.62
N MET A 542 -0.32 -13.18 21.10
CA MET A 542 0.42 -11.92 20.88
C MET A 542 0.93 -11.31 22.20
N GLN A 543 0.09 -11.27 23.26
CA GLN A 543 0.48 -10.80 24.60
C GLN A 543 1.59 -11.63 25.26
N LEU A 544 1.87 -12.84 24.77
CA LEU A 544 2.90 -13.75 25.27
C LEU A 544 4.11 -13.85 24.34
N GLU A 545 4.16 -13.08 23.25
CA GLU A 545 5.14 -13.24 22.15
C GLU A 545 5.26 -14.70 21.66
N THR A 546 4.12 -15.38 21.52
CA THR A 546 4.03 -16.77 21.05
C THR A 546 3.33 -16.90 19.70
N ILE A 547 3.76 -17.88 18.92
CA ILE A 547 3.11 -18.32 17.68
C ILE A 547 2.59 -19.74 17.90
N ALA A 548 1.39 -20.03 17.39
CA ALA A 548 0.74 -21.32 17.53
C ALA A 548 0.06 -21.74 16.22
N ASP A 549 -0.19 -23.04 16.06
CA ASP A 549 -0.84 -23.69 14.92
C ASP A 549 -2.17 -24.36 15.28
N ASP A 550 -2.53 -24.43 16.57
CA ASP A 550 -3.65 -25.21 17.08
C ASP A 550 -4.98 -24.42 17.19
N TYR A 551 -5.15 -23.38 16.37
CA TYR A 551 -6.45 -22.69 16.16
C TYR A 551 -7.47 -23.62 15.47
N LYS A 552 -8.78 -23.34 15.59
CA LYS A 552 -9.86 -24.27 15.16
C LYS A 552 -10.68 -23.80 13.95
N ARG A 553 -10.66 -22.51 13.65
CA ARG A 553 -11.36 -21.82 12.56
C ARG A 553 -10.44 -20.85 11.83
N LEU A 554 -9.71 -20.04 12.57
CA LEU A 554 -8.73 -19.11 11.99
C LEU A 554 -7.51 -19.89 11.49
N TRP A 555 -6.96 -19.47 10.36
CA TRP A 555 -5.61 -19.82 9.93
C TRP A 555 -4.72 -18.62 10.23
N VAL A 556 -3.69 -18.80 11.04
CA VAL A 556 -2.77 -17.72 11.45
C VAL A 556 -1.40 -17.94 10.81
N ALA A 557 -0.84 -16.90 10.18
CA ALA A 557 0.54 -16.93 9.68
C ALA A 557 1.54 -16.70 10.84
N PRO A 558 2.74 -17.29 10.80
CA PRO A 558 3.32 -18.08 9.70
C PRO A 558 3.00 -19.59 9.70
N LEU A 559 2.31 -20.13 10.71
CA LEU A 559 2.24 -21.58 10.90
C LEU A 559 1.07 -22.31 10.23
N MET A 560 0.03 -21.59 9.75
CA MET A 560 -1.16 -22.23 9.18
C MET A 560 -1.56 -21.79 7.77
N ILE A 561 -1.45 -20.51 7.40
CA ILE A 561 -2.07 -20.02 6.14
C ILE A 561 -1.44 -20.70 4.91
N LYS A 562 -0.12 -20.75 4.81
CA LYS A 562 0.61 -21.35 3.69
C LYS A 562 0.36 -22.87 3.59
N GLN A 563 0.41 -23.52 4.74
CA GLN A 563 0.24 -24.94 4.96
C GLN A 563 -1.17 -25.39 4.53
N ASN A 564 -2.19 -24.65 4.96
CA ASN A 564 -3.59 -24.95 4.66
C ASN A 564 -4.00 -24.58 3.23
N ILE A 565 -3.40 -23.54 2.63
CA ILE A 565 -3.56 -23.25 1.19
C ILE A 565 -2.97 -24.41 0.37
N CYS A 566 -1.74 -24.85 0.66
CA CYS A 566 -1.15 -25.99 -0.04
C CYS A 566 -1.95 -27.29 0.15
N ALA A 567 -2.43 -27.58 1.36
CA ALA A 567 -3.27 -28.74 1.64
C ALA A 567 -4.64 -28.68 0.93
N ALA A 568 -5.26 -27.49 0.82
CA ALA A 568 -6.48 -27.31 0.05
C ALA A 568 -6.25 -27.50 -1.46
N ILE A 569 -5.08 -27.12 -1.98
CA ILE A 569 -4.69 -27.44 -3.37
C ILE A 569 -4.45 -28.94 -3.55
N ASP A 570 -3.87 -29.64 -2.56
CA ASP A 570 -3.74 -31.11 -2.58
C ASP A 570 -5.11 -31.83 -2.62
N GLU A 571 -6.12 -31.31 -1.91
CA GLU A 571 -7.49 -31.83 -2.02
C GLU A 571 -8.06 -31.69 -3.44
N GLU A 572 -7.85 -30.55 -4.11
CA GLU A 572 -8.29 -30.35 -5.50
C GLU A 572 -7.51 -31.23 -6.49
N ILE A 573 -6.21 -31.45 -6.28
CA ILE A 573 -5.39 -32.41 -7.03
C ILE A 573 -5.97 -33.83 -6.88
N ALA A 574 -6.29 -34.26 -5.65
CA ALA A 574 -6.87 -35.56 -5.39
C ALA A 574 -8.28 -35.73 -6.00
N LYS A 575 -9.09 -34.66 -6.01
CA LYS A 575 -10.39 -34.63 -6.72
C LYS A 575 -10.19 -34.81 -8.24
N ALA A 576 -9.27 -34.07 -8.85
CA ALA A 576 -8.98 -34.16 -10.29
C ALA A 576 -8.49 -35.55 -10.70
N GLN A 577 -7.53 -36.13 -9.95
CA GLN A 577 -7.03 -37.49 -10.17
C GLN A 577 -8.14 -38.56 -9.99
N ALA A 578 -9.12 -38.31 -9.13
CA ALA A 578 -10.29 -39.17 -8.94
C ALA A 578 -11.44 -38.89 -9.95
N GLY A 579 -11.26 -38.01 -10.93
CA GLY A 579 -12.28 -37.64 -11.93
C GLY A 579 -13.48 -36.87 -11.35
N LYS A 580 -13.31 -36.24 -10.18
CA LYS A 580 -14.37 -35.47 -9.49
C LYS A 580 -14.33 -33.99 -9.88
N PRO A 581 -15.46 -33.25 -9.75
CA PRO A 581 -15.45 -31.80 -9.83
C PRO A 581 -14.41 -31.19 -8.89
N CYS A 582 -13.62 -30.26 -9.42
CA CYS A 582 -12.52 -29.59 -8.74
C CYS A 582 -12.31 -28.19 -9.34
N GLY A 583 -11.64 -27.32 -8.60
CA GLY A 583 -11.33 -25.96 -9.04
C GLY A 583 -10.66 -25.11 -7.98
N ILE A 584 -9.98 -24.07 -8.43
CA ILE A 584 -9.33 -23.06 -7.59
C ILE A 584 -9.73 -21.68 -8.10
N MET A 585 -10.27 -20.84 -7.21
CA MET A 585 -10.66 -19.46 -7.53
C MET A 585 -10.08 -18.55 -6.44
N MET A 586 -9.19 -17.62 -6.80
CA MET A 586 -8.51 -16.75 -5.84
C MET A 586 -8.55 -15.29 -6.25
N LYS A 587 -8.56 -14.40 -5.26
CA LYS A 587 -8.33 -12.95 -5.36
C LYS A 587 -7.24 -12.56 -4.37
N THR A 588 -6.24 -11.82 -4.81
CA THR A 588 -5.14 -11.31 -3.97
C THR A 588 -4.48 -10.13 -4.68
N ASN A 589 -3.72 -9.30 -3.96
CA ASN A 589 -3.04 -8.17 -4.59
C ASN A 589 -1.72 -8.59 -5.22
N SER A 590 -1.06 -9.65 -4.71
CA SER A 590 0.19 -10.16 -5.28
C SER A 590 0.46 -11.64 -4.98
N VAL A 591 1.08 -12.31 -5.95
CA VAL A 591 1.51 -13.72 -5.88
C VAL A 591 3.02 -13.77 -6.06
N THR A 592 3.77 -13.97 -4.96
CA THR A 592 5.24 -14.05 -4.96
C THR A 592 5.80 -15.25 -4.19
N ASP A 593 4.99 -15.98 -3.43
CA ASP A 593 5.47 -17.14 -2.68
C ASP A 593 5.81 -18.32 -3.59
N LYS A 594 7.02 -18.86 -3.43
CA LYS A 594 7.54 -19.90 -4.31
C LYS A 594 6.76 -21.21 -4.17
N ASP A 595 6.44 -21.62 -2.95
CA ASP A 595 5.88 -22.94 -2.70
C ASP A 595 4.42 -23.00 -3.15
N VAL A 596 3.66 -21.91 -2.92
CA VAL A 596 2.30 -21.74 -3.48
C VAL A 596 2.31 -21.72 -5.01
N ILE A 597 3.27 -21.04 -5.65
CA ILE A 597 3.41 -21.02 -7.12
C ILE A 597 3.72 -22.42 -7.68
N GLU A 598 4.59 -23.18 -7.02
CA GLU A 598 4.92 -24.56 -7.43
C GLU A 598 3.73 -25.51 -7.22
N LYS A 599 2.95 -25.32 -6.15
CA LYS A 599 1.73 -26.10 -5.87
C LYS A 599 0.60 -25.79 -6.85
N LEU A 600 0.40 -24.53 -7.24
CA LEU A 600 -0.54 -24.15 -8.31
C LEU A 600 -0.15 -24.75 -9.66
N ALA A 601 1.14 -24.77 -10.00
CA ALA A 601 1.63 -25.45 -11.20
C ALA A 601 1.43 -26.99 -11.11
N GLU A 602 1.53 -27.59 -9.92
CA GLU A 602 1.20 -29.01 -9.70
C GLU A 602 -0.29 -29.28 -9.96
N ALA A 603 -1.17 -28.45 -9.42
CA ALA A 603 -2.61 -28.52 -9.66
C ALA A 603 -2.95 -28.43 -11.16
N SER A 604 -2.33 -27.51 -11.88
CA SER A 604 -2.49 -27.39 -13.33
C SER A 604 -2.07 -28.66 -14.08
N ARG A 605 -0.98 -29.33 -13.67
CA ARG A 605 -0.53 -30.60 -14.28
C ARG A 605 -1.45 -31.78 -13.92
N ALA A 606 -2.14 -31.72 -12.79
CA ALA A 606 -3.17 -32.68 -12.40
C ALA A 606 -4.52 -32.46 -13.11
N GLY A 607 -4.67 -31.38 -13.89
CA GLY A 607 -5.91 -31.03 -14.59
C GLY A 607 -6.87 -30.12 -13.80
N VAL A 608 -6.48 -29.64 -12.62
CA VAL A 608 -7.25 -28.65 -11.86
C VAL A 608 -7.23 -27.31 -12.60
N LYS A 609 -8.41 -26.73 -12.84
CA LYS A 609 -8.54 -25.37 -13.37
C LYS A 609 -8.39 -24.34 -12.25
N ALA A 610 -7.59 -23.31 -12.49
CA ALA A 610 -7.35 -22.24 -11.54
C ALA A 610 -7.55 -20.86 -12.18
N THR A 611 -8.37 -20.01 -11.56
CA THR A 611 -8.51 -18.59 -11.92
C THR A 611 -8.02 -17.73 -10.76
N LEU A 612 -7.08 -16.83 -11.03
CA LEU A 612 -6.54 -15.90 -10.05
C LEU A 612 -6.76 -14.45 -10.52
N LEU A 613 -7.45 -13.66 -9.71
CA LEU A 613 -7.53 -12.21 -9.87
C LEU A 613 -6.42 -11.58 -9.03
N VAL A 614 -5.37 -11.11 -9.71
CA VAL A 614 -4.15 -10.54 -9.13
C VAL A 614 -3.96 -9.11 -9.64
N ARG A 615 -4.17 -8.11 -8.77
CA ARG A 615 -4.08 -6.70 -9.19
C ARG A 615 -2.64 -6.32 -9.58
N GLY A 616 -1.67 -6.69 -8.75
CA GLY A 616 -0.31 -6.15 -8.76
C GLY A 616 0.68 -7.14 -9.36
N ILE A 617 1.55 -7.66 -8.50
CA ILE A 617 2.66 -8.54 -8.88
C ILE A 617 2.16 -9.98 -9.03
N SER A 618 2.41 -10.61 -10.18
CA SER A 618 2.30 -12.06 -10.35
C SER A 618 3.65 -12.63 -10.78
N CYS A 619 4.38 -13.22 -9.83
CA CYS A 619 5.57 -14.03 -10.15
C CYS A 619 5.18 -15.35 -10.85
N LEU A 620 3.90 -15.73 -10.84
CA LEU A 620 3.33 -16.85 -11.59
C LEU A 620 3.02 -16.42 -13.03
N VAL A 621 3.49 -17.19 -14.01
CA VAL A 621 3.13 -17.03 -15.43
C VAL A 621 2.10 -18.11 -15.81
N PRO A 622 0.87 -17.73 -16.23
CA PRO A 622 -0.18 -18.65 -16.64
C PRO A 622 0.05 -19.21 -18.06
N GLY A 623 -0.71 -20.25 -18.42
CA GLY A 623 -0.81 -20.73 -19.79
C GLY A 623 0.45 -21.39 -20.36
N VAL A 624 1.45 -21.74 -19.54
CA VAL A 624 2.69 -22.39 -20.00
C VAL A 624 2.42 -23.89 -20.19
N PRO A 625 2.59 -24.46 -21.41
CA PRO A 625 2.31 -25.87 -21.68
C PRO A 625 3.11 -26.82 -20.78
N GLY A 626 2.46 -27.87 -20.27
CA GLY A 626 3.05 -28.85 -19.35
C GLY A 626 3.29 -28.33 -17.92
N HIS A 627 2.91 -27.08 -17.62
CA HIS A 627 3.22 -26.42 -16.35
C HIS A 627 2.05 -25.65 -15.73
N THR A 628 1.44 -24.72 -16.46
CA THR A 628 0.40 -23.79 -15.97
C THR A 628 -0.74 -23.58 -16.98
N GLU A 629 -0.90 -24.49 -17.94
CA GLU A 629 -1.89 -24.42 -19.02
C GLU A 629 -3.37 -24.41 -18.57
N ASN A 630 -3.67 -24.89 -17.36
CA ASN A 630 -5.00 -24.83 -16.75
C ASN A 630 -5.15 -23.64 -15.77
N ILE A 631 -4.18 -22.72 -15.74
CA ILE A 631 -4.20 -21.51 -14.91
C ILE A 631 -4.49 -20.27 -15.76
N ARG A 632 -5.44 -19.45 -15.31
CA ARG A 632 -5.73 -18.10 -15.81
C ARG A 632 -5.36 -17.08 -14.73
N VAL A 633 -4.60 -16.03 -15.09
CA VAL A 633 -4.31 -14.89 -14.21
C VAL A 633 -4.85 -13.61 -14.86
N VAL A 634 -5.74 -12.91 -14.15
CA VAL A 634 -6.36 -11.66 -14.58
C VAL A 634 -6.15 -10.55 -13.56
N SER A 635 -6.36 -9.31 -13.99
CA SER A 635 -6.20 -8.08 -13.21
C SER A 635 -7.31 -7.11 -13.56
N VAL A 636 -7.83 -6.41 -12.55
CA VAL A 636 -8.57 -5.16 -12.73
C VAL A 636 -7.73 -4.04 -12.11
N VAL A 637 -7.65 -2.92 -12.82
CA VAL A 637 -7.15 -1.63 -12.32
C VAL A 637 -8.17 -0.60 -12.83
N GLY A 638 -8.76 0.16 -11.91
CA GLY A 638 -9.85 1.08 -12.18
C GLY A 638 -9.82 2.26 -11.22
N ARG A 639 -11.00 2.84 -10.95
CA ARG A 639 -11.20 3.97 -10.03
C ARG A 639 -10.86 3.59 -8.59
N GLU A 640 -11.40 2.46 -8.13
CA GLU A 640 -11.21 1.97 -6.76
C GLU A 640 -9.99 1.04 -6.68
N LEU A 641 -9.34 1.04 -5.52
CA LEU A 641 -8.14 0.26 -5.28
C LEU A 641 -8.50 -1.16 -4.85
N GLU A 642 -8.34 -2.12 -5.77
CA GLU A 642 -8.52 -3.54 -5.47
C GLU A 642 -7.67 -3.97 -4.26
N HIS A 643 -8.26 -4.49 -3.19
CA HIS A 643 -7.48 -4.87 -1.99
C HIS A 643 -7.90 -6.17 -1.28
N SER A 644 -9.17 -6.56 -1.37
CA SER A 644 -9.71 -7.77 -0.72
C SER A 644 -9.04 -9.07 -1.20
N ARG A 645 -8.66 -9.95 -0.25
CA ARG A 645 -8.15 -11.29 -0.54
C ARG A 645 -9.21 -12.36 -0.26
N ILE A 646 -9.37 -13.28 -1.22
CA ILE A 646 -10.40 -14.32 -1.25
C ILE A 646 -9.74 -15.61 -1.73
N TYR A 647 -9.93 -16.72 -1.02
CA TYR A 647 -9.41 -18.04 -1.41
C TYR A 647 -10.55 -19.06 -1.44
N MET A 648 -10.81 -19.65 -2.62
CA MET A 648 -11.87 -20.62 -2.82
C MET A 648 -11.36 -21.92 -3.48
N PHE A 649 -11.83 -23.05 -2.96
CA PHE A 649 -11.44 -24.40 -3.39
C PHE A 649 -12.67 -25.28 -3.59
N GLY A 650 -12.80 -25.85 -4.79
CA GLY A 650 -13.99 -26.53 -5.29
C GLY A 650 -14.34 -26.04 -6.70
N ALA A 651 -15.26 -26.74 -7.38
CA ALA A 651 -15.68 -26.34 -8.72
C ALA A 651 -16.49 -25.03 -8.72
N GLU A 652 -16.58 -24.37 -9.88
CA GLU A 652 -17.24 -23.04 -10.00
C GLU A 652 -18.74 -23.06 -9.65
N ASP A 653 -19.41 -24.20 -9.84
CA ASP A 653 -20.81 -24.45 -9.48
C ASP A 653 -20.98 -25.19 -8.13
N ASP A 654 -19.90 -25.46 -7.38
CA ASP A 654 -19.95 -26.25 -6.15
C ASP A 654 -20.52 -25.41 -4.98
N PRO A 655 -21.68 -25.79 -4.40
CA PRO A 655 -22.27 -25.09 -3.26
C PRO A 655 -21.49 -25.34 -1.96
N GLU A 656 -20.77 -26.46 -1.86
CA GLU A 656 -19.97 -26.86 -0.69
C GLU A 656 -18.51 -26.38 -0.78
N ARG A 657 -18.16 -25.59 -1.81
CA ARG A 657 -16.80 -25.05 -1.99
C ARG A 657 -16.29 -24.39 -0.71
N LYS A 658 -15.02 -24.63 -0.37
CA LYS A 658 -14.38 -23.90 0.74
C LYS A 658 -14.21 -22.44 0.32
N ILE A 659 -14.58 -21.50 1.18
CA ILE A 659 -14.44 -20.05 0.94
C ILE A 659 -13.77 -19.43 2.17
N TYR A 660 -12.66 -18.74 1.96
CA TYR A 660 -11.91 -18.01 2.98
C TYR A 660 -11.68 -16.56 2.55
N LEU A 661 -11.72 -15.63 3.51
CA LEU A 661 -11.19 -14.27 3.37
C LEU A 661 -9.89 -14.15 4.15
N SER A 662 -9.03 -13.18 3.83
CA SER A 662 -7.72 -13.02 4.50
C SER A 662 -7.15 -11.60 4.48
N SER A 663 -6.30 -11.30 5.47
CA SER A 663 -5.41 -10.12 5.45
C SER A 663 -4.09 -10.37 4.70
N ALA A 664 -3.72 -11.64 4.48
CA ALA A 664 -2.51 -12.05 3.77
C ALA A 664 -2.71 -12.07 2.25
N ASP A 665 -1.70 -11.60 1.52
CA ASP A 665 -1.48 -11.94 0.10
C ASP A 665 -0.63 -13.21 -0.05
N LEU A 666 -0.57 -13.78 -1.25
CA LEU A 666 0.21 -14.98 -1.58
C LEU A 666 1.71 -14.65 -1.76
N MET A 667 2.29 -13.96 -0.78
CA MET A 667 3.68 -13.50 -0.76
C MET A 667 4.44 -14.11 0.41
N THR A 668 5.70 -14.52 0.20
CA THR A 668 6.56 -15.12 1.24
C THR A 668 6.63 -14.25 2.50
N ARG A 669 6.68 -12.92 2.36
CA ARG A 669 6.65 -12.00 3.52
C ARG A 669 5.36 -12.11 4.36
N ASN A 670 4.20 -12.29 3.72
CA ASN A 670 2.89 -12.36 4.38
C ASN A 670 2.64 -13.76 4.94
N LEU A 671 3.17 -14.79 4.28
CA LEU A 671 2.97 -16.19 4.65
C LEU A 671 3.99 -16.69 5.69
N ASP A 672 5.23 -16.21 5.66
CA ASP A 672 6.34 -16.73 6.48
C ASP A 672 6.99 -15.69 7.43
N LYS A 673 6.67 -14.38 7.30
CA LYS A 673 7.32 -13.27 8.04
C LYS A 673 6.37 -12.22 8.65
N ARG A 674 5.06 -12.47 8.64
CA ARG A 674 4.05 -11.62 9.28
C ARG A 674 3.10 -12.47 10.10
N VAL A 675 2.48 -11.82 11.09
CA VAL A 675 1.26 -12.33 11.72
C VAL A 675 0.07 -11.80 10.91
N GLU A 676 -0.56 -12.70 10.17
CA GLU A 676 -1.74 -12.47 9.31
C GLU A 676 -2.82 -13.49 9.66
N ILE A 677 -4.05 -13.27 9.20
CA ILE A 677 -5.19 -14.17 9.41
C ILE A 677 -5.92 -14.53 8.11
N ALA A 678 -6.47 -15.73 8.04
CA ALA A 678 -7.55 -16.11 7.13
C ALA A 678 -8.67 -16.81 7.91
N TRP A 679 -9.92 -16.63 7.47
CA TRP A 679 -11.11 -17.15 8.16
C TRP A 679 -12.16 -17.67 7.16
N PRO A 680 -12.91 -18.74 7.51
CA PRO A 680 -13.91 -19.32 6.63
C PRO A 680 -15.20 -18.48 6.62
N VAL A 681 -15.82 -18.37 5.44
CA VAL A 681 -17.18 -17.83 5.29
C VAL A 681 -18.17 -19.00 5.28
N ASN A 682 -18.90 -19.16 6.38
CA ASN A 682 -19.82 -20.29 6.60
C ASN A 682 -21.29 -19.95 6.34
N ASP A 683 -21.74 -18.71 6.60
CA ASP A 683 -23.12 -18.29 6.36
C ASP A 683 -23.47 -18.37 4.85
N PRO A 684 -24.58 -19.03 4.45
CA PRO A 684 -24.92 -19.22 3.04
C PRO A 684 -25.11 -17.93 2.24
N ASP A 685 -25.66 -16.88 2.86
CA ASP A 685 -25.92 -15.61 2.17
C ASP A 685 -24.62 -14.80 2.03
N LEU A 686 -23.74 -14.83 3.03
CA LEU A 686 -22.41 -14.21 2.93
C LEU A 686 -21.52 -14.96 1.93
N ARG A 687 -21.62 -16.30 1.85
CA ARG A 687 -20.99 -17.10 0.79
C ARG A 687 -21.48 -16.67 -0.59
N ALA A 688 -22.78 -16.46 -0.75
CA ALA A 688 -23.36 -15.96 -1.99
C ALA A 688 -22.91 -14.52 -2.33
N LYS A 689 -22.87 -13.59 -1.37
CA LYS A 689 -22.31 -12.23 -1.56
C LYS A 689 -20.85 -12.29 -2.05
N VAL A 690 -19.99 -13.10 -1.42
CA VAL A 690 -18.56 -13.23 -1.80
C VAL A 690 -18.38 -13.83 -3.20
N VAL A 691 -19.10 -14.90 -3.55
CA VAL A 691 -19.06 -15.50 -4.90
C VAL A 691 -19.59 -14.52 -5.95
N LYS A 692 -20.68 -13.80 -5.65
CA LYS A 692 -21.21 -12.78 -6.56
C LYS A 692 -20.19 -11.67 -6.82
N TYR A 693 -19.59 -11.09 -5.78
CA TYR A 693 -18.54 -10.06 -5.94
C TYR A 693 -17.39 -10.56 -6.82
N TYR A 694 -16.87 -11.77 -6.56
CA TYR A 694 -15.80 -12.35 -7.37
C TYR A 694 -16.20 -12.52 -8.84
N ASN A 695 -17.39 -13.06 -9.10
CA ASN A 695 -17.88 -13.29 -10.47
C ASN A 695 -18.22 -11.97 -11.20
N THR A 696 -18.70 -10.94 -10.50
CA THR A 696 -18.86 -9.57 -11.04
C THR A 696 -17.52 -9.01 -11.50
N MET A 697 -16.46 -9.13 -10.69
CA MET A 697 -15.11 -8.68 -11.06
C MET A 697 -14.51 -9.48 -12.22
N LEU A 698 -14.81 -10.79 -12.34
CA LEU A 698 -14.43 -11.60 -13.51
C LEU A 698 -15.25 -11.32 -14.78
N SER A 699 -16.42 -10.71 -14.64
CA SER A 699 -17.30 -10.32 -15.76
C SER A 699 -16.96 -8.95 -16.34
N ASP A 700 -16.00 -8.23 -15.75
CA ASP A 700 -15.50 -6.96 -16.26
C ASP A 700 -14.97 -7.11 -17.69
N THR A 701 -15.31 -6.16 -18.56
CA THR A 701 -14.84 -6.11 -19.96
C THR A 701 -14.14 -4.80 -20.32
N ALA A 702 -14.29 -3.76 -19.49
CA ALA A 702 -13.66 -2.46 -19.69
C ALA A 702 -12.19 -2.46 -19.22
N LYS A 703 -11.98 -2.84 -17.95
CA LYS A 703 -10.75 -2.74 -17.18
C LYS A 703 -10.00 -4.07 -17.06
N LEU A 704 -10.71 -5.20 -17.20
CA LEU A 704 -10.13 -6.54 -17.07
C LEU A 704 -9.00 -6.78 -18.07
N ARG A 705 -7.83 -7.14 -17.55
CA ARG A 705 -6.66 -7.55 -18.34
C ARG A 705 -6.18 -8.93 -17.94
N GLU A 706 -5.77 -9.73 -18.92
CA GLU A 706 -5.27 -11.10 -18.70
C GLU A 706 -3.76 -11.17 -18.95
N LEU A 707 -3.03 -11.82 -18.04
CA LEU A 707 -1.60 -12.06 -18.16
C LEU A 707 -1.37 -13.21 -19.14
N LYS A 708 -0.52 -13.01 -20.14
CA LYS A 708 -0.21 -14.00 -21.18
C LYS A 708 1.05 -14.81 -20.84
N PRO A 709 1.29 -15.97 -21.49
CA PRO A 709 2.49 -16.79 -21.28
C PRO A 709 3.83 -16.11 -21.60
N ASN A 710 3.82 -14.92 -22.22
CA ASN A 710 5.01 -14.11 -22.50
C ASN A 710 5.23 -12.96 -21.50
N GLY A 711 4.52 -12.94 -20.36
CA GLY A 711 4.63 -11.90 -19.33
C GLY A 711 3.86 -10.61 -19.62
N ALA A 712 3.37 -10.40 -20.84
CA ALA A 712 2.59 -9.21 -21.19
C ALA A 712 1.10 -9.37 -20.84
N TYR A 713 0.46 -8.29 -20.41
CA TYR A 713 -0.99 -8.27 -20.23
C TYR A 713 -1.74 -8.06 -21.58
N THR A 714 -3.05 -8.28 -21.60
CA THR A 714 -3.94 -7.74 -22.64
C THR A 714 -4.12 -6.23 -22.47
N GLU A 715 -4.59 -5.55 -23.53
CA GLU A 715 -4.93 -4.12 -23.43
C GLU A 715 -6.28 -3.87 -22.77
N LEU A 716 -6.57 -2.61 -22.43
CA LEU A 716 -7.92 -2.16 -22.04
C LEU A 716 -8.93 -2.53 -23.12
N TYR A 717 -10.17 -2.78 -22.72
CA TYR A 717 -11.27 -3.17 -23.61
C TYR A 717 -11.00 -4.42 -24.47
N HIS A 718 -10.10 -5.32 -24.05
CA HIS A 718 -9.80 -6.54 -24.79
C HIS A 718 -11.00 -7.50 -24.86
N PHE A 719 -11.77 -7.59 -23.78
CA PHE A 719 -12.92 -8.48 -23.66
C PHE A 719 -14.24 -7.87 -24.16
N VAL A 720 -14.26 -6.60 -24.59
CA VAL A 720 -15.45 -6.02 -25.23
C VAL A 720 -15.60 -6.60 -26.64
N PRO A 721 -16.74 -7.24 -26.97
CA PRO A 721 -16.97 -7.74 -28.33
C PRO A 721 -16.93 -6.60 -29.35
N ARG A 722 -16.24 -6.80 -30.48
CA ARG A 722 -16.10 -5.80 -31.55
C ARG A 722 -16.85 -6.20 -32.81
N ARG A 723 -17.32 -5.18 -33.54
CA ARG A 723 -17.89 -5.31 -34.89
C ARG A 723 -16.77 -5.37 -35.94
N PRO A 724 -17.07 -5.77 -37.20
CA PRO A 724 -16.07 -5.82 -38.28
C PRO A 724 -15.41 -4.46 -38.63
N ASP A 725 -16.01 -3.34 -38.23
CA ASP A 725 -15.46 -1.98 -38.35
C ASP A 725 -14.52 -1.59 -37.19
N GLY A 726 -14.31 -2.47 -36.21
CA GLY A 726 -13.51 -2.24 -35.01
C GLY A 726 -14.25 -1.58 -33.84
N SER A 727 -15.49 -1.10 -34.04
CA SER A 727 -16.31 -0.50 -32.99
C SER A 727 -16.71 -1.53 -31.95
N PHE A 728 -16.99 -1.09 -30.72
CA PHE A 728 -17.62 -1.96 -29.74
C PHE A 728 -19.03 -2.37 -30.21
N ALA A 729 -19.34 -3.66 -30.08
CA ALA A 729 -20.64 -4.24 -30.41
C ALA A 729 -21.63 -4.17 -29.23
N ALA A 730 -21.10 -4.12 -28.00
CA ALA A 730 -21.83 -3.91 -26.76
C ALA A 730 -21.20 -2.73 -25.98
N LYS A 731 -21.91 -2.14 -25.00
CA LYS A 731 -21.30 -1.19 -24.06
C LYS A 731 -20.28 -1.95 -23.19
N PRO A 732 -19.06 -1.41 -22.95
CA PRO A 732 -18.17 -1.96 -21.93
C PRO A 732 -18.86 -2.05 -20.56
N PHE A 733 -18.63 -3.16 -19.86
CA PHE A 733 -19.04 -3.36 -18.47
C PHE A 733 -17.82 -3.16 -17.57
N ASP A 734 -17.93 -2.22 -16.63
CA ASP A 734 -16.96 -1.94 -15.58
C ASP A 734 -17.54 -2.43 -14.26
N ALA A 735 -16.81 -3.30 -13.56
CA ALA A 735 -17.32 -3.99 -12.37
C ALA A 735 -17.38 -3.07 -11.14
N GLN A 736 -16.44 -2.14 -10.98
CA GLN A 736 -16.43 -1.19 -9.86
C GLN A 736 -17.58 -0.19 -10.03
N ASP A 737 -17.75 0.32 -11.25
CA ASP A 737 -18.83 1.23 -11.63
C ASP A 737 -20.23 0.57 -11.47
N HIS A 738 -20.31 -0.76 -11.59
CA HIS A 738 -21.51 -1.55 -11.29
C HIS A 738 -21.75 -1.74 -9.79
N LEU A 739 -20.71 -2.10 -9.02
CA LEU A 739 -20.81 -2.35 -7.58
C LEU A 739 -21.19 -1.08 -6.78
N ILE A 740 -20.66 0.09 -7.16
CA ILE A 740 -21.11 1.39 -6.64
C ILE A 740 -22.63 1.54 -6.84
N LYS A 741 -23.13 1.32 -8.06
CA LYS A 741 -24.57 1.47 -8.38
C LYS A 741 -25.43 0.42 -7.68
N GLU A 742 -24.92 -0.79 -7.45
CA GLU A 742 -25.62 -1.80 -6.66
C GLU A 742 -25.78 -1.37 -5.20
N ALA A 743 -24.74 -0.82 -4.56
CA ALA A 743 -24.83 -0.36 -3.16
C ALA A 743 -25.87 0.76 -2.97
N TYR A 744 -25.95 1.73 -3.90
CA TYR A 744 -27.01 2.75 -3.88
C TYR A 744 -28.41 2.12 -4.04
N ILE A 745 -28.60 1.20 -5.00
CA ILE A 745 -29.88 0.51 -5.22
C ILE A 745 -30.26 -0.37 -4.01
N ALA A 746 -29.27 -0.93 -3.30
CA ALA A 746 -29.49 -1.72 -2.09
C ALA A 746 -29.89 -0.84 -0.91
N ALA A 747 -29.24 0.32 -0.72
CA ALA A 747 -29.58 1.30 0.30
C ALA A 747 -30.98 1.94 0.08
N GLU A 748 -31.35 2.25 -1.18
CA GLU A 748 -32.72 2.69 -1.53
C GLU A 748 -33.80 1.66 -1.17
N ARG A 749 -33.45 0.38 -1.12
CA ARG A 749 -34.34 -0.74 -0.77
C ARG A 749 -34.24 -1.19 0.69
N ALA A 750 -33.27 -0.66 1.43
CA ALA A 750 -33.00 -1.10 2.80
C ALA A 750 -34.18 -0.76 3.72
N PRO A 751 -34.58 -1.67 4.63
CA PRO A 751 -35.68 -1.43 5.56
C PRO A 751 -35.35 -0.27 6.49
N GLN A 752 -36.12 0.81 6.38
CA GLN A 752 -35.99 1.99 7.26
C GLN A 752 -36.48 1.66 8.67
N ALA A 753 -35.85 2.26 9.68
CA ALA A 753 -36.28 2.12 11.07
C ALA A 753 -37.73 2.64 11.23
N PRO A 754 -38.62 1.92 11.95
CA PRO A 754 -39.96 2.41 12.23
C PRO A 754 -39.86 3.64 13.15
N SER A 755 -40.45 4.76 12.73
CA SER A 755 -40.38 6.04 13.45
C SER A 755 -40.88 5.89 14.89
N ARG A 756 -39.94 5.92 15.85
CA ARG A 756 -40.19 5.92 17.29
C ARG A 756 -39.23 6.88 17.95
N ASP A 757 -39.78 7.71 18.84
CA ASP A 757 -38.99 8.52 19.76
C ASP A 757 -38.19 7.58 20.66
N PHE A 758 -36.88 7.47 20.41
CA PHE A 758 -35.95 6.70 21.23
C PHE A 758 -34.69 7.51 21.52
N ILE A 759 -34.08 7.23 22.67
CA ILE A 759 -33.19 8.19 23.34
C ILE A 759 -31.77 8.15 22.75
N MET A 760 -31.59 8.81 21.60
CA MET A 760 -30.29 9.10 20.98
C MET A 760 -29.93 10.59 20.97
N HIS A 761 -30.75 11.45 21.58
CA HIS A 761 -30.61 12.91 21.55
C HIS A 761 -29.39 13.49 22.31
N ALA A 762 -28.59 12.63 22.96
CA ALA A 762 -27.29 12.97 23.55
C ALA A 762 -26.10 12.59 22.64
N VAL A 763 -26.28 11.64 21.73
CA VAL A 763 -25.23 11.13 20.82
C VAL A 763 -25.41 11.69 19.42
N SER A 764 -26.65 11.78 18.90
CA SER A 764 -26.93 12.35 17.57
C SER A 764 -26.47 13.80 17.46
N THR A 765 -26.66 14.62 18.49
CA THR A 765 -26.22 16.03 18.51
C THR A 765 -24.71 16.19 18.62
N GLN A 766 -23.99 15.25 19.26
CA GLN A 766 -22.53 15.24 19.21
C GLN A 766 -22.02 14.73 17.86
N ILE A 767 -22.69 13.75 17.24
CA ILE A 767 -22.36 13.28 15.89
C ILE A 767 -22.62 14.39 14.86
N GLU A 768 -23.78 15.04 14.89
CA GLU A 768 -24.14 16.14 13.97
C GLU A 768 -23.18 17.32 14.14
N ALA A 769 -22.88 17.72 15.38
CA ALA A 769 -21.87 18.76 15.62
C ALA A 769 -20.47 18.36 15.13
N LEU A 770 -20.01 17.13 15.37
CA LEU A 770 -18.69 16.67 14.94
C LEU A 770 -18.61 16.38 13.43
N ASP A 771 -19.70 16.01 12.77
CA ASP A 771 -19.78 15.76 11.30
C ASP A 771 -20.05 17.07 10.53
N GLU A 772 -20.48 18.13 11.20
CA GLU A 772 -20.54 19.52 10.70
C GLU A 772 -19.19 20.23 10.93
N GLU A 773 -18.64 20.19 12.15
CA GLU A 773 -17.30 20.69 12.51
C GLU A 773 -16.20 20.00 11.66
N ALA A 774 -16.24 18.68 11.48
CA ALA A 774 -15.30 17.98 10.59
C ALA A 774 -15.52 18.27 9.09
N ARG A 775 -16.69 18.80 8.67
CA ARG A 775 -16.90 19.29 7.29
C ARG A 775 -16.35 20.69 7.10
N GLU A 776 -16.52 21.57 8.08
CA GLU A 776 -15.90 22.89 8.08
C GLU A 776 -14.37 22.76 8.15
N ASP A 777 -13.85 21.82 8.96
CA ASP A 777 -12.43 21.44 9.00
C ASP A 777 -11.97 20.78 7.70
N GLU A 778 -12.70 19.82 7.07
CA GLU A 778 -12.29 19.28 5.76
C GLU A 778 -12.24 20.38 4.68
N ALA A 779 -13.14 21.36 4.73
CA ALA A 779 -13.13 22.51 3.81
C ALA A 779 -11.98 23.51 4.08
N ALA A 780 -11.55 23.67 5.34
CA ALA A 780 -10.41 24.52 5.71
C ALA A 780 -9.06 23.82 5.50
N LEU A 781 -8.94 22.52 5.81
CA LEU A 781 -7.69 21.77 5.79
C LEU A 781 -7.22 21.38 4.39
N ASP A 782 -8.13 21.28 3.40
CA ASP A 782 -7.74 21.13 1.99
C ASP A 782 -7.02 22.38 1.43
N TYR A 783 -7.04 23.49 2.19
CA TYR A 783 -6.30 24.72 1.88
C TYR A 783 -4.85 24.73 2.43
N GLU A 784 -4.50 23.92 3.44
CA GLU A 784 -3.19 24.00 4.13
C GLU A 784 -2.32 22.73 4.13
N ARG A 785 -2.85 21.51 3.95
CA ARG A 785 -2.02 20.28 4.18
C ARG A 785 -2.06 19.22 3.06
N VAL A 786 -1.26 19.48 2.03
CA VAL A 786 -0.95 18.55 0.91
C VAL A 786 -0.25 17.21 1.28
N PRO A 787 0.64 17.07 2.30
CA PRO A 787 1.52 15.89 2.35
C PRO A 787 0.82 14.55 2.62
N ALA A 788 -0.34 14.55 3.29
CA ALA A 788 -1.04 13.32 3.66
C ALA A 788 -1.61 12.53 2.45
N ARG A 789 -1.79 13.17 1.29
CA ARG A 789 -2.27 12.50 0.06
C ARG A 789 -1.15 11.73 -0.70
N ARG A 790 0.13 11.81 -0.29
CA ARG A 790 1.26 11.26 -1.07
C ARG A 790 1.54 9.75 -0.91
N ALA A 791 1.26 9.16 0.25
CA ALA A 791 1.74 7.80 0.60
C ALA A 791 0.69 6.68 0.46
N SER A 792 -0.56 6.93 0.87
CA SER A 792 -1.49 5.89 1.35
C SER A 792 -2.06 4.89 0.33
N ALA A 793 -1.65 4.95 -0.94
CA ALA A 793 -2.10 4.03 -2.01
C ALA A 793 -1.07 2.93 -2.37
N ILE A 794 0.19 3.11 -1.96
CA ILE A 794 1.35 2.41 -2.53
C ILE A 794 1.77 1.24 -1.61
N ASP A 795 2.06 1.60 -0.36
CA ASP A 795 2.18 0.79 0.86
C ASP A 795 2.01 -0.73 0.71
N SER A 796 0.77 -1.15 0.39
CA SER A 796 0.33 -2.54 0.36
C SER A 796 1.21 -3.49 -0.46
N GLU A 797 1.86 -3.04 -1.54
CA GLU A 797 2.70 -3.88 -2.40
C GLU A 797 4.21 -3.73 -2.14
N MET A 798 4.61 -2.73 -1.36
CA MET A 798 5.96 -2.16 -1.39
C MET A 798 6.69 -2.22 -0.04
N GLU A 799 6.00 -1.97 1.07
CA GLU A 799 6.60 -1.55 2.36
C GLU A 799 7.45 -2.54 3.20
N SER A 800 7.63 -3.82 2.84
CA SER A 800 8.12 -4.80 3.85
C SER A 800 8.92 -6.01 3.37
N GLU A 801 10.01 -5.83 2.61
CA GLU A 801 10.92 -6.94 2.22
C GLU A 801 12.42 -6.59 2.31
N ASN A 802 12.89 -6.08 3.45
CA ASN A 802 14.34 -5.91 3.73
C ASN A 802 14.91 -6.74 4.89
N ALA A 803 14.08 -7.32 5.77
CA ALA A 803 14.52 -8.36 6.72
C ALA A 803 14.69 -9.71 5.99
N GLY A 804 15.71 -9.81 5.13
CA GLY A 804 15.65 -10.67 3.94
C GLY A 804 16.85 -11.57 3.61
N TYR A 805 18.03 -11.42 4.22
CA TYR A 805 19.19 -12.23 3.82
C TYR A 805 20.21 -12.58 4.94
N GLN A 806 19.82 -13.50 5.84
CA GLN A 806 20.80 -14.23 6.67
C GLN A 806 20.57 -15.74 6.57
N GLY A 807 21.67 -16.49 6.46
CA GLY A 807 21.65 -17.95 6.34
C GLY A 807 21.76 -18.64 7.69
N LYS A 808 20.88 -19.60 7.99
CA LYS A 808 20.96 -20.43 9.19
C LYS A 808 22.30 -21.18 9.27
N ASN A 809 22.95 -21.09 10.42
CA ASN A 809 23.84 -22.10 10.99
C ASN A 809 23.69 -21.99 12.51
N ASP A 810 23.14 -23.02 13.15
CA ASP A 810 23.04 -23.11 14.59
C ASP A 810 24.26 -23.89 15.12
N ASP A 811 25.05 -23.32 16.05
CA ASP A 811 26.01 -24.01 16.91
C ASP A 811 26.47 -23.05 18.03
N GLU A 812 26.65 -23.54 19.27
CA GLU A 812 26.86 -22.71 20.47
C GLU A 812 28.34 -22.56 20.93
N ALA A 813 28.54 -21.56 21.80
CA ALA A 813 29.57 -21.48 22.87
C ALA A 813 30.99 -20.93 22.58
N ALA A 814 31.20 -19.69 23.08
CA ALA A 814 32.32 -19.19 23.89
C ALA A 814 33.80 -19.40 23.46
N ASN A 815 34.57 -18.29 23.41
CA ASN A 815 35.42 -17.92 24.55
C ASN A 815 35.91 -16.45 24.52
N THR A 816 36.53 -15.97 25.60
CA THR A 816 37.12 -14.63 25.77
C THR A 816 38.62 -14.56 25.41
N ALA A 817 39.12 -13.38 25.02
CA ALA A 817 40.39 -12.78 25.48
C ALA A 817 40.74 -11.47 24.72
N ASP A 818 41.47 -10.57 25.40
CA ASP A 818 42.01 -9.30 24.90
C ASP A 818 43.18 -9.47 23.90
N TYR A 819 43.48 -8.44 23.08
CA TYR A 819 44.70 -7.63 23.34
C TYR A 819 44.81 -6.28 22.58
N ASP A 820 45.46 -5.37 23.29
CA ASP A 820 45.87 -3.97 23.08
C ASP A 820 46.67 -3.60 21.79
N GLY A 821 46.73 -2.29 21.49
CA GLY A 821 47.74 -1.62 20.64
C GLY A 821 47.25 -1.06 19.29
N GLY A 822 47.36 0.24 18.97
CA GLY A 822 47.75 1.40 19.80
C GLY A 822 48.20 2.65 19.00
N MET A 823 48.36 3.76 19.72
CA MET A 823 49.09 5.01 19.39
C MET A 823 48.45 6.13 18.54
N SER A 824 48.52 7.35 19.13
CA SER A 824 48.80 8.68 18.54
C SER A 824 47.73 9.45 17.73
N ASP A 825 47.57 10.79 17.88
CA ASP A 825 47.83 11.67 19.05
C ASP A 825 47.28 13.11 18.86
N LEU A 826 47.11 13.82 19.99
CA LEU A 826 47.14 15.30 20.19
C LEU A 826 46.00 16.26 19.73
N ASP A 827 45.64 17.11 20.72
CA ASP A 827 45.31 18.55 20.69
C ASP A 827 43.92 19.09 20.25
N GLU A 828 43.02 19.20 21.24
CA GLU A 828 42.11 20.34 21.41
C GLU A 828 42.78 21.50 22.18
N PRO A 829 42.43 22.77 21.92
CA PRO A 829 42.64 23.89 22.85
C PRO A 829 41.36 24.18 23.68
N ALA A 830 41.53 24.53 24.96
CA ALA A 830 40.42 24.77 25.89
C ALA A 830 40.30 26.24 26.36
N ASP A 831 39.07 26.69 26.63
CA ASP A 831 38.72 27.77 27.55
C ASP A 831 37.27 27.51 28.02
N SER A 832 36.94 27.20 29.27
CA SER A 832 37.15 27.84 30.58
C SER A 832 36.09 28.89 30.98
N ALA A 833 35.26 28.52 31.95
CA ALA A 833 34.56 29.38 32.90
C ALA A 833 33.96 28.48 34.01
N ALA A 834 34.01 28.91 35.28
CA ALA A 834 33.47 28.13 36.40
C ALA A 834 32.96 29.05 37.52
N GLU A 835 31.83 28.71 38.12
CA GLU A 835 31.36 29.31 39.37
C GLU A 835 30.88 28.25 40.37
N LYS A 836 30.71 28.65 41.64
CA LYS A 836 30.84 27.73 42.80
C LYS A 836 29.65 27.78 43.75
N LYS A 837 29.30 26.59 44.27
CA LYS A 837 28.84 26.27 45.64
C LYS A 837 27.73 27.13 46.28
N GLU A 838 26.72 26.46 46.85
CA GLU A 838 26.65 26.28 48.32
C GLU A 838 25.68 25.15 48.77
N ALA A 839 25.85 24.70 50.01
CA ALA A 839 25.12 23.65 50.77
C ALA A 839 25.49 23.81 52.27
N PRO A 840 24.74 23.33 53.29
CA PRO A 840 24.06 22.02 53.43
C PRO A 840 22.52 22.20 53.60
N ALA A 841 21.68 21.47 54.35
CA ALA A 841 21.72 20.39 55.38
C ALA A 841 20.29 19.80 55.53
N ALA A 842 19.95 18.75 56.31
CA ALA A 842 20.58 17.55 56.89
C ALA A 842 19.46 16.78 57.66
N GLU A 843 19.75 15.59 58.25
CA GLU A 843 18.82 14.74 59.06
C GLU A 843 17.65 14.06 58.30
N SER A 844 17.12 12.90 58.71
CA SER A 844 17.68 11.75 59.47
C SER A 844 16.87 10.46 59.19
N LYS A 845 17.39 9.27 59.58
CA LYS A 845 16.72 7.95 59.39
C LYS A 845 15.96 7.49 60.64
N PRO A 846 15.02 6.54 60.50
CA PRO A 846 15.25 5.20 61.10
C PRO A 846 15.12 4.04 60.09
N ALA A 847 15.09 2.78 60.57
CA ALA A 847 15.29 1.55 59.76
C ALA A 847 14.57 0.32 60.38
N VAL A 848 14.90 -0.90 59.89
CA VAL A 848 14.48 -2.25 60.39
C VAL A 848 13.07 -2.66 59.90
N SER A 849 12.74 -3.90 59.51
CA SER A 849 13.43 -5.23 59.50
C SER A 849 13.07 -6.09 58.26
N ALA A 850 13.85 -7.14 58.01
CA ALA A 850 13.43 -8.32 57.22
C ALA A 850 13.31 -9.56 58.15
N PRO A 851 12.67 -10.65 57.69
CA PRO A 851 12.97 -12.00 58.16
C PRO A 851 13.44 -12.95 57.02
N GLU A 852 14.25 -13.94 57.38
CA GLU A 852 14.86 -14.93 56.47
C GLU A 852 14.11 -16.28 56.42
N VAL A 853 14.25 -17.00 55.29
CA VAL A 853 14.60 -18.44 55.13
C VAL A 853 13.95 -19.44 56.13
N ALA A 854 13.21 -20.47 55.69
CA ALA A 854 13.81 -21.74 55.24
C ALA A 854 12.87 -22.67 54.43
N PRO A 855 13.41 -23.61 53.62
CA PRO A 855 12.64 -24.48 52.70
C PRO A 855 12.37 -25.90 53.25
N VAL A 856 11.61 -26.74 52.53
CA VAL A 856 11.91 -28.20 52.41
C VAL A 856 11.19 -28.90 51.24
N LYS A 857 12.01 -29.62 50.44
CA LYS A 857 11.79 -30.81 49.58
C LYS A 857 10.66 -30.87 48.52
N ALA A 858 11.02 -31.56 47.43
CA ALA A 858 10.13 -32.00 46.34
C ALA A 858 9.65 -33.45 46.53
N GLU A 859 8.60 -33.83 45.80
CA GLU A 859 8.29 -35.22 45.50
C GLU A 859 7.61 -35.36 44.11
N THR A 860 7.98 -36.42 43.39
CA THR A 860 7.47 -36.89 42.08
C THR A 860 7.74 -38.40 42.04
N PRO A 861 7.05 -39.24 41.23
CA PRO A 861 6.04 -38.93 40.21
C PRO A 861 4.75 -39.79 40.27
N ALA A 862 3.76 -39.50 39.40
CA ALA A 862 2.78 -40.51 38.98
C ALA A 862 2.12 -40.18 37.62
N ALA A 863 2.28 -41.10 36.66
CA ALA A 863 1.47 -41.28 35.43
C ALA A 863 1.72 -42.73 34.94
N PRO A 864 0.93 -43.32 34.01
CA PRO A 864 -0.30 -42.84 33.36
C PRO A 864 -1.51 -43.79 33.56
N ALA A 865 -2.71 -43.43 33.05
CA ALA A 865 -3.73 -44.41 32.62
C ALA A 865 -4.82 -43.82 31.72
N ALA A 866 -4.89 -44.32 30.49
CA ALA A 866 -6.04 -44.42 29.60
C ALA A 866 -5.78 -45.67 28.71
N PRO A 867 -6.78 -46.32 28.07
CA PRO A 867 -8.17 -45.90 27.82
C PRO A 867 -9.22 -46.92 28.32
N GLU A 868 -10.51 -46.71 27.99
CA GLU A 868 -11.32 -47.67 27.19
C GLU A 868 -12.76 -47.19 26.95
N ALA A 869 -13.33 -47.61 25.81
CA ALA A 869 -14.75 -47.70 25.50
C ALA A 869 -14.90 -48.89 24.53
N PRO A 870 -15.95 -49.74 24.64
CA PRO A 870 -17.16 -49.49 23.84
C PRO A 870 -18.48 -50.06 24.42
N SER A 871 -19.63 -49.66 23.86
CA SER A 871 -20.68 -50.56 23.30
C SER A 871 -22.04 -49.87 23.04
N GLU A 872 -22.62 -50.14 21.88
CA GLU A 872 -24.08 -50.18 21.68
C GLU A 872 -24.56 -51.66 21.81
N PRO A 873 -25.88 -51.93 21.89
CA PRO A 873 -26.60 -52.22 20.65
C PRO A 873 -28.08 -51.75 20.59
N ALA A 874 -28.64 -51.75 19.37
CA ALA A 874 -30.08 -51.55 19.05
C ALA A 874 -30.87 -52.90 19.16
N PRO A 875 -32.07 -53.20 18.55
CA PRO A 875 -32.72 -52.62 17.33
C PRO A 875 -34.30 -52.58 17.31
N GLU A 876 -34.88 -52.44 16.10
CA GLU A 876 -36.27 -52.74 15.66
C GLU A 876 -37.42 -51.72 15.93
N ALA A 877 -38.43 -51.51 15.05
CA ALA A 877 -38.58 -51.91 13.62
C ALA A 877 -39.77 -51.23 12.85
N LYS A 878 -39.57 -51.04 11.53
CA LYS A 878 -40.50 -51.20 10.37
C LYS A 878 -41.89 -50.50 10.32
N SER A 879 -42.14 -49.71 9.26
CA SER A 879 -43.15 -50.04 8.20
C SER A 879 -43.17 -49.05 7.00
N GLU A 880 -43.54 -49.57 5.82
CA GLU A 880 -43.85 -48.87 4.55
C GLU A 880 -45.37 -49.10 4.21
N PRO A 881 -46.00 -48.71 3.05
CA PRO A 881 -45.47 -48.11 1.81
C PRO A 881 -46.34 -47.04 1.07
N LYS A 882 -45.81 -46.63 -0.10
CA LYS A 882 -46.40 -45.93 -1.29
C LYS A 882 -47.73 -46.56 -1.81
N PRO A 883 -48.58 -45.94 -2.70
CA PRO A 883 -48.15 -45.44 -4.05
C PRO A 883 -49.04 -44.45 -4.88
N THR A 884 -48.64 -44.23 -6.16
CA THR A 884 -49.45 -43.90 -7.39
C THR A 884 -50.18 -42.53 -7.55
N VAL A 885 -50.54 -42.01 -8.75
CA VAL A 885 -49.98 -42.01 -10.14
C VAL A 885 -50.79 -41.04 -11.07
N SER A 886 -50.31 -40.75 -12.29
CA SER A 886 -51.02 -40.09 -13.43
C SER A 886 -51.32 -38.59 -13.34
N GLN A 887 -51.70 -37.83 -14.40
CA GLN A 887 -51.42 -37.78 -15.87
C GLN A 887 -52.64 -37.15 -16.61
N ARG A 888 -52.39 -36.26 -17.60
CA ARG A 888 -53.37 -35.71 -18.60
C ARG A 888 -54.41 -34.72 -17.99
N ILE A 889 -55.20 -33.91 -18.71
CA ILE A 889 -55.67 -33.87 -20.13
C ILE A 889 -55.56 -32.44 -20.74
N GLU A 890 -55.62 -32.41 -22.08
CA GLU A 890 -55.94 -31.35 -23.08
C GLU A 890 -57.06 -30.33 -22.70
N ALA A 891 -57.42 -29.27 -23.45
CA ALA A 891 -56.80 -28.36 -24.44
C ALA A 891 -57.88 -27.31 -24.90
N ALA A 892 -57.50 -26.26 -25.68
CA ALA A 892 -58.36 -25.47 -26.60
C ALA A 892 -59.59 -24.69 -26.02
N GLU A 893 -60.24 -23.69 -26.67
CA GLU A 893 -59.87 -22.71 -27.72
C GLU A 893 -60.90 -21.53 -27.71
N ALA A 894 -60.45 -20.29 -27.93
CA ALA A 894 -61.23 -19.13 -28.46
C ALA A 894 -62.51 -18.66 -27.67
N ALA A 895 -63.26 -17.58 -28.00
CA ALA A 895 -63.15 -16.54 -29.04
C ALA A 895 -63.89 -15.22 -28.67
N LYS A 896 -63.40 -14.05 -29.17
CA LYS A 896 -64.15 -12.77 -29.45
C LYS A 896 -64.75 -12.01 -28.23
N ALA A 897 -65.23 -10.75 -28.32
CA ALA A 897 -65.56 -9.87 -29.46
C ALA A 897 -65.35 -8.35 -29.19
N GLU A 898 -65.31 -7.55 -30.28
CA GLU A 898 -65.83 -6.15 -30.49
C GLU A 898 -65.44 -4.99 -29.52
N ALA A 899 -64.93 -3.81 -29.94
CA ALA A 899 -65.35 -2.76 -30.91
C ALA A 899 -66.27 -1.66 -30.28
N ALA A 900 -66.21 -0.35 -30.59
CA ALA A 900 -65.27 0.49 -31.38
C ALA A 900 -65.50 2.03 -31.15
N ALA A 901 -64.51 2.87 -31.54
CA ALA A 901 -64.55 4.19 -32.25
C ALA A 901 -65.59 5.31 -31.94
N PRO A 902 -65.54 6.53 -32.56
CA PRO A 902 -64.50 7.23 -33.37
C PRO A 902 -63.89 8.43 -32.55
N ALA A 903 -63.41 9.60 -33.01
CA ALA A 903 -63.14 10.33 -34.28
C ALA A 903 -61.97 11.34 -34.01
N GLU A 904 -61.15 11.94 -34.91
CA GLU A 904 -61.10 12.15 -36.37
C GLU A 904 -61.52 13.56 -36.90
N GLN A 905 -60.53 14.46 -37.15
CA GLN A 905 -60.60 15.57 -38.13
C GLN A 905 -59.22 16.24 -38.42
N ALA A 906 -59.06 16.86 -39.60
CA ALA A 906 -57.91 17.66 -40.09
C ALA A 906 -58.44 18.77 -41.05
N PRO A 907 -57.71 19.87 -41.40
CA PRO A 907 -56.51 19.84 -42.27
C PRO A 907 -55.45 20.99 -42.02
N ALA A 908 -54.56 21.23 -42.99
CA ALA A 908 -53.42 22.18 -43.01
C ALA A 908 -53.76 23.48 -43.83
N PRO A 909 -52.83 24.42 -44.22
CA PRO A 909 -51.35 24.46 -44.10
C PRO A 909 -50.63 25.83 -43.86
N ALA A 910 -49.29 25.77 -43.81
CA ALA A 910 -48.28 26.75 -44.27
C ALA A 910 -47.96 28.06 -43.50
N ALA A 911 -46.71 28.15 -42.99
CA ALA A 911 -45.73 29.25 -43.21
C ALA A 911 -44.36 28.92 -42.56
N GLU A 912 -43.24 29.24 -43.22
CA GLU A 912 -41.89 29.29 -42.58
C GLU A 912 -41.59 30.72 -42.11
N PRO A 913 -40.73 30.91 -41.08
CA PRO A 913 -39.36 31.36 -41.40
C PRO A 913 -38.24 30.91 -40.42
N ALA A 914 -37.04 30.77 -40.99
CA ALA A 914 -35.69 30.91 -40.40
C ALA A 914 -35.25 30.02 -39.19
N PRO A 915 -34.04 29.43 -39.22
CA PRO A 915 -33.50 28.66 -38.09
C PRO A 915 -32.87 29.54 -37.00
N ALA A 916 -33.19 29.24 -35.74
CA ALA A 916 -32.42 29.64 -34.57
C ALA A 916 -31.25 28.65 -34.34
N PRO A 917 -30.16 29.02 -33.62
CA PRO A 917 -29.03 28.13 -33.40
C PRO A 917 -29.42 26.89 -32.58
N ALA A 918 -28.73 25.78 -32.81
CA ALA A 918 -28.95 24.54 -32.08
C ALA A 918 -28.54 24.69 -30.60
N GLU A 919 -29.48 24.52 -29.67
CA GLU A 919 -29.13 24.30 -28.27
C GLU A 919 -28.36 22.98 -28.12
N GLU A 920 -27.27 23.01 -27.37
CA GLU A 920 -26.61 21.78 -26.93
C GLU A 920 -27.55 20.95 -26.04
N PRO A 921 -27.49 19.60 -26.11
CA PRO A 921 -28.41 18.74 -25.39
C PRO A 921 -28.11 18.76 -23.88
N LYS A 922 -28.78 19.68 -23.16
CA LYS A 922 -28.79 19.76 -21.69
C LYS A 922 -29.04 18.38 -21.09
N LYS A 923 -27.98 17.78 -20.52
CA LYS A 923 -28.02 16.46 -19.90
C LYS A 923 -29.07 16.45 -18.78
N LYS A 924 -30.21 15.76 -19.00
CA LYS A 924 -31.18 15.47 -17.93
C LYS A 924 -30.42 14.85 -16.73
N GLY A 925 -30.65 15.36 -15.52
CA GLY A 925 -29.99 14.89 -14.30
C GLY A 925 -30.36 13.44 -13.94
N PHE A 926 -29.60 12.84 -13.01
CA PHE A 926 -29.68 11.42 -12.63
C PHE A 926 -31.12 10.90 -12.44
N PHE A 927 -31.88 11.48 -11.50
CA PHE A 927 -33.28 11.11 -11.24
C PHE A 927 -34.21 11.25 -12.45
N ALA A 928 -33.97 12.25 -13.32
CA ALA A 928 -34.75 12.46 -14.54
C ALA A 928 -34.44 11.44 -15.66
N ARG A 929 -33.43 10.57 -15.48
CA ARG A 929 -33.18 9.40 -16.34
C ARG A 929 -33.79 8.11 -15.79
N LEU A 930 -34.06 8.02 -14.48
CA LEU A 930 -34.74 6.86 -13.89
C LEU A 930 -36.25 6.84 -14.17
N PHE A 931 -36.90 8.01 -14.22
CA PHE A 931 -38.37 8.12 -14.23
C PHE A 931 -38.98 8.71 -15.52
N GLY A 932 -38.23 8.77 -16.61
CA GLY A 932 -38.69 9.31 -17.90
C GLY A 932 -39.46 8.29 -18.75
N LYS A 933 -40.72 8.59 -19.08
CA LYS A 933 -41.36 8.13 -20.32
C LYS A 933 -40.87 8.95 -21.52
#